data_AF-A0A8C8DZ24-F1
#
_entry.id   AF-A0A8C8DZ24-F1
#
_cell.length_a   1.000
_cell.length_b   1.000
_cell.length_c   1.000
_cell.angle_alpha   90.00
_cell.angle_beta   90.00
_cell.angle_gamma   90.00
#
_symmetry.space_group_name_H-M   'P 1'
#
loop_
_entity.id
_entity.type
_entity.pdbx_description
1 polymer ?
#
loop_
_entity_poly.entity_id
_entity_poly.type
_entity_poly.pdbx_seq_one_letter_code
_entity_poly.pdbx_strand_id
1 'polypeptide(L)'
;LQDMNALILVIITLPECSAFSDIPEEALTKVFTYLTLIPRQPGVKFIIILDRRLDTWASIKTALARIAASFPGNLHLVLVLRPTSFFHRTVTDIGFRFSQDDFMKMPVVMLSSITDLLRYIDENQLTSEFGGTLDYCHSDWILLRTAIESFAVTVKDIAQMLQSFGTELAETELPDEGKIIENLLETHTEKYRKLKDAIRSVSKEGRNLLSSLETTGKQDDAQWDIKLDWETVERLLAQLRDMESAFDGFFEKHHLKLHQYLQLLRYEQSFSEMDLCLEHLMNQEKEFSTKVSTLAQTEQALKRMDSLESNAQEVMSRAQILILHGHQLSAGHHYAMALIMQRCNELRHRCDTLSTALQSKHSIFLQTHQLLLCLGQVQTWCDEGAYMLANQLVDKSQSKEGAQAALRDIERFLEGAPPNLNSGPDILTIEYEAVLTPQLQVSQMIQNRQACLRKLADKHVRPIQLVAPRPENPPRSKSPLFSPKHGKPQSFFKCKIKFAYLIEVIHDFQESRSCVAYSVDGDDSPDLLKRHVMRELIETERIYVEELLAVLLGYRAEMDNPTLSGLLPPILHSKRDVLFGNMPEIYNFHSRVFLQELEGCLEAPERVGACFLQRKESFQMYECYCQNKPRSESLWRQFSDCSFFQECQKKLEHKLGLDSYLLKPIQRLTKYQLLIKELLKYSSDCEGTSELQGALTAMLDLLKSVNDSMHQISITGYKGDICELGRVLMQGSFSVWISHKRGPTRMKELARFKPMQRHLFLYERALLLCKRREEHGDGIDKTPSYSFKHCLKMTAVGITENIKGDVRKFEIWYSGREEVYVVQAPSVEVKMAWLNELRKILTHQQKLLRGLCKQKDVNSFV
;
A
#
# COMPACT_ATOMS: atom_id res chain seq x y z
N LEU A 1 36.69 36.07 -39.85
CA LEU A 1 36.52 34.70 -40.39
C LEU A 1 37.90 34.04 -40.47
N GLN A 2 38.54 33.84 -39.31
CA GLN A 2 39.66 32.93 -39.12
C GLN A 2 39.05 31.70 -38.48
N ASP A 3 38.54 30.81 -39.30
CA ASP A 3 37.97 29.54 -38.86
C ASP A 3 38.43 28.49 -39.87
N MET A 4 39.32 27.59 -39.42
CA MET A 4 39.05 26.15 -39.34
C MET A 4 40.34 25.32 -39.30
N ASN A 5 40.51 24.62 -38.17
CA ASN A 5 41.27 23.39 -37.98
C ASN A 5 42.79 23.44 -38.16
N ALA A 6 43.51 23.81 -37.09
CA ALA A 6 44.82 23.20 -36.86
C ALA A 6 44.60 21.68 -36.76
N LEU A 7 45.04 20.93 -37.77
CA LEU A 7 44.96 19.48 -37.78
C LEU A 7 45.87 18.95 -36.67
N ILE A 8 45.28 18.36 -35.63
CA ILE A 8 46.05 17.62 -34.62
C ILE A 8 46.55 16.34 -35.30
N LEU A 9 47.87 16.27 -35.49
CA LEU A 9 48.57 15.14 -36.09
C LEU A 9 49.25 14.34 -34.98
N VAL A 10 49.00 13.03 -34.94
CA VAL A 10 49.61 12.10 -33.99
C VAL A 10 50.56 11.19 -34.74
N ILE A 11 51.80 11.09 -34.27
CA ILE A 11 52.86 10.34 -34.92
C ILE A 11 52.98 8.98 -34.24
N ILE A 12 52.89 7.91 -35.03
CA ILE A 12 53.13 6.54 -34.59
C ILE A 12 54.37 6.04 -35.31
N THR A 13 55.40 5.75 -34.53
CA THR A 13 56.65 5.22 -35.05
C THR A 13 56.65 3.70 -34.94
N LEU A 14 56.85 3.02 -36.06
CA LEU A 14 57.11 1.60 -36.15
C LEU A 14 58.62 1.43 -36.41
N PRO A 15 59.42 1.22 -35.35
CA PRO A 15 60.87 1.10 -35.48
C PRO A 15 61.25 -0.15 -36.27
N GLU A 16 62.52 -0.19 -36.69
CA GLU A 16 63.07 -1.33 -37.43
C GLU A 16 62.87 -2.62 -36.64
N CYS A 17 62.14 -3.57 -37.24
CA CYS A 17 61.87 -4.87 -36.63
C CYS A 17 61.75 -5.94 -37.73
N SER A 18 62.77 -6.79 -37.83
CA SER A 18 62.85 -7.85 -38.85
C SER A 18 61.74 -8.90 -38.73
N ALA A 19 61.18 -9.09 -37.54
CA ALA A 19 60.07 -10.00 -37.25
C ALA A 19 58.68 -9.33 -37.32
N PHE A 20 58.55 -8.13 -37.90
CA PHE A 20 57.25 -7.44 -37.98
C PHE A 20 56.18 -8.29 -38.70
N SER A 21 56.59 -9.08 -39.69
CA SER A 21 55.71 -10.00 -40.42
C SER A 21 55.21 -11.17 -39.57
N ASP A 22 55.87 -11.48 -38.46
CA ASP A 22 55.54 -12.60 -37.56
C ASP A 22 54.55 -12.20 -36.46
N ILE A 23 54.32 -10.90 -36.26
CA ILE A 23 53.33 -10.39 -35.30
C ILE A 23 51.95 -10.91 -35.72
N PRO A 24 51.11 -11.45 -34.83
CA PRO A 24 49.74 -11.81 -35.18
C PRO A 24 48.91 -10.59 -35.56
N GLU A 25 48.05 -10.71 -36.58
CA GLU A 25 47.20 -9.60 -37.05
C GLU A 25 46.27 -9.07 -35.95
N GLU A 26 45.75 -9.95 -35.11
CA GLU A 26 44.91 -9.58 -33.96
C GLU A 26 45.68 -8.72 -32.93
N ALA A 27 46.95 -9.04 -32.67
CA ALA A 27 47.80 -8.28 -31.76
C ALA A 27 48.10 -6.88 -32.32
N LEU A 28 48.44 -6.81 -33.61
CA LEU A 28 48.68 -5.54 -34.31
C LEU A 28 47.43 -4.65 -34.29
N THR A 29 46.25 -5.23 -34.56
CA THR A 29 44.96 -4.53 -34.51
C THR A 29 44.67 -3.99 -33.11
N LYS A 30 44.91 -4.78 -32.05
CA LYS A 30 44.74 -4.33 -30.65
C LYS A 30 45.64 -3.15 -30.31
N VAL A 31 46.92 -3.20 -30.70
CA VAL A 31 47.87 -2.11 -30.45
C VAL A 31 47.47 -0.83 -31.19
N PHE A 32 47.13 -0.91 -32.49
CA PHE A 32 46.67 0.27 -33.22
C PHE A 32 45.35 0.82 -32.67
N THR A 33 44.42 -0.06 -32.29
CA THR A 33 43.18 0.37 -31.62
C THR A 33 43.49 1.10 -30.33
N TYR A 34 44.38 0.58 -29.50
CA TYR A 34 44.79 1.24 -28.27
C TYR A 34 45.44 2.61 -28.54
N LEU A 35 46.44 2.67 -29.42
CA LEU A 35 47.17 3.91 -29.73
C LEU A 35 46.26 5.00 -30.33
N THR A 36 45.28 4.62 -31.15
CA THR A 36 44.32 5.56 -31.73
C THR A 36 43.27 6.08 -30.74
N LEU A 37 43.10 5.43 -29.59
CA LEU A 37 42.19 5.86 -28.51
C LEU A 37 42.85 6.80 -27.50
N ILE A 38 44.19 6.91 -27.51
CA ILE A 38 44.93 7.80 -26.60
C ILE A 38 44.61 9.28 -26.88
N PRO A 39 44.61 9.76 -28.14
CA PRO A 39 44.23 11.13 -28.46
C PRO A 39 42.73 11.34 -28.24
N ARG A 40 42.36 12.10 -27.20
CA ARG A 40 40.95 12.23 -26.76
C ARG A 40 40.15 13.30 -27.52
N GLN A 41 40.62 13.75 -28.68
CA GLN A 41 40.00 14.82 -29.46
C GLN A 41 39.38 14.30 -30.77
N PRO A 42 38.18 14.77 -31.16
CA PRO A 42 37.56 14.40 -32.43
C PRO A 42 38.32 15.03 -33.61
N GLY A 43 38.55 14.26 -34.68
CA GLY A 43 39.17 14.76 -35.91
C GLY A 43 40.69 14.65 -35.99
N VAL A 44 41.32 13.98 -35.02
CA VAL A 44 42.77 13.65 -35.05
C VAL A 44 43.08 12.81 -36.28
N LYS A 45 44.20 13.12 -36.94
CA LYS A 45 44.76 12.28 -38.00
C LYS A 45 46.12 11.73 -37.60
N PHE A 46 46.46 10.57 -38.18
CA PHE A 46 47.67 9.84 -37.79
C PHE A 46 48.72 9.85 -38.90
N ILE A 47 49.98 10.04 -38.52
CA ILE A 47 51.13 9.83 -39.39
C ILE A 47 51.86 8.59 -38.88
N ILE A 48 52.13 7.63 -39.75
CA ILE A 48 52.93 6.45 -39.39
C ILE A 48 54.33 6.62 -39.98
N ILE A 49 55.36 6.59 -39.14
CA ILE A 49 56.75 6.43 -39.59
C ILE A 49 57.03 4.92 -39.59
N LEU A 50 57.32 4.37 -40.77
CA LEU A 50 57.66 2.97 -40.95
C LEU A 50 59.16 2.86 -41.26
N ASP A 51 59.96 2.47 -40.26
CA ASP A 51 61.39 2.28 -40.43
C ASP A 51 61.70 0.89 -40.99
N ARG A 52 62.29 0.86 -42.21
CA ARG A 52 62.59 -0.35 -42.99
C ARG A 52 63.94 -0.23 -43.69
N ARG A 53 64.91 0.42 -43.04
CA ARG A 53 66.24 0.71 -43.58
C ARG A 53 67.09 -0.55 -43.76
N LEU A 54 66.81 -1.63 -43.02
CA LEU A 54 67.53 -2.91 -43.11
C LEU A 54 66.71 -4.02 -43.81
N ASP A 55 65.52 -3.67 -44.31
CA ASP A 55 64.52 -4.61 -44.81
C ASP A 55 64.52 -4.77 -46.35
N THR A 56 63.64 -5.64 -46.87
CA THR A 56 63.43 -5.85 -48.32
C THR A 56 62.12 -5.24 -48.81
N TRP A 57 61.99 -5.03 -50.13
CA TRP A 57 60.71 -4.57 -50.73
C TRP A 57 59.51 -5.48 -50.39
N ALA A 58 59.72 -6.80 -50.34
CA ALA A 58 58.66 -7.73 -49.95
C ALA A 58 58.21 -7.55 -48.48
N SER A 59 59.16 -7.27 -47.58
CA SER A 59 58.89 -6.93 -46.18
C SER A 59 58.09 -5.63 -46.07
N ILE A 60 58.49 -4.59 -46.81
CA ILE A 60 57.79 -3.29 -46.86
C ILE A 60 56.36 -3.43 -47.39
N LYS A 61 56.17 -4.16 -48.50
CA LYS A 61 54.85 -4.40 -49.11
C LYS A 61 53.91 -5.09 -48.14
N THR A 62 54.41 -6.12 -47.45
CA THR A 62 53.66 -6.85 -46.41
C THR A 62 53.30 -5.94 -45.24
N ALA A 63 54.24 -5.14 -44.74
CA ALA A 63 53.99 -4.21 -43.64
C ALA A 63 52.92 -3.16 -43.98
N LEU A 64 52.98 -2.57 -45.18
CA LEU A 64 51.98 -1.61 -45.66
C LEU A 64 50.59 -2.24 -45.81
N ALA A 65 50.49 -3.45 -46.37
CA ALA A 65 49.22 -4.17 -46.49
C ALA A 65 48.60 -4.45 -45.12
N ARG A 66 49.43 -4.84 -44.14
CA ARG A 66 48.99 -5.09 -42.76
C ARG A 66 48.55 -3.82 -42.03
N ILE A 67 49.26 -2.71 -42.22
CA ILE A 67 48.82 -1.40 -41.69
C ILE A 67 47.47 -1.02 -42.29
N ALA A 68 47.31 -1.12 -43.61
CA ALA A 68 46.07 -0.79 -44.29
C ALA A 68 44.88 -1.66 -43.83
N ALA A 69 45.13 -2.94 -43.49
CA ALA A 69 44.10 -3.86 -43.00
C ALA A 69 43.74 -3.63 -41.52
N SER A 70 44.72 -3.34 -40.66
CA SER A 70 44.53 -3.33 -39.20
C SER A 70 44.35 -1.93 -38.58
N PHE A 71 44.63 -0.83 -39.30
CA PHE A 71 44.60 0.51 -38.71
C PHE A 71 43.16 1.07 -38.63
N PRO A 72 42.62 1.38 -37.44
CA PRO A 72 41.21 1.75 -37.26
C PRO A 72 40.93 3.25 -37.37
N GLY A 73 41.97 4.10 -37.43
CA GLY A 73 41.88 5.55 -37.36
C GLY A 73 41.96 6.28 -38.71
N ASN A 74 41.86 7.61 -38.67
CA ASN A 74 42.00 8.48 -39.86
C ASN A 74 43.48 8.64 -40.23
N LEU A 75 44.01 7.69 -40.99
CA LEU A 75 45.40 7.69 -41.42
C LEU A 75 45.64 8.82 -42.44
N HIS A 76 46.48 9.78 -42.07
CA HIS A 76 46.84 10.92 -42.93
C HIS A 76 47.91 10.54 -43.95
N LEU A 77 48.98 9.89 -43.48
CA LEU A 77 50.19 9.66 -44.24
C LEU A 77 51.03 8.53 -43.62
N VAL A 78 51.66 7.71 -44.46
CA VAL A 78 52.71 6.77 -44.05
C VAL A 78 54.04 7.20 -44.67
N LEU A 79 55.01 7.52 -43.83
CA LEU A 79 56.38 7.89 -44.18
C LEU A 79 57.27 6.65 -44.04
N VAL A 80 57.81 6.15 -45.14
CA VAL A 80 58.63 4.93 -45.15
C VAL A 80 60.11 5.28 -45.30
N LEU A 81 60.93 4.95 -44.32
CA LEU A 81 62.39 5.00 -44.46
C LEU A 81 62.86 3.74 -45.17
N ARG A 82 63.30 3.88 -46.42
CA ARG A 82 63.58 2.75 -47.31
C ARG A 82 65.00 2.16 -47.11
N PRO A 83 65.27 0.97 -47.68
CA PRO A 83 66.56 0.30 -47.51
C PRO A 83 67.72 1.13 -48.05
N THR A 84 68.83 1.19 -47.31
CA THR A 84 70.01 2.01 -47.67
C THR A 84 70.90 1.34 -48.73
N SER A 85 70.85 0.01 -48.85
CA SER A 85 71.61 -0.79 -49.81
C SER A 85 71.22 -0.52 -51.26
N PHE A 86 72.19 -0.18 -52.12
CA PHE A 86 71.99 0.27 -53.52
C PHE A 86 71.09 -0.65 -54.37
N PHE A 87 71.27 -1.97 -54.26
CA PHE A 87 70.45 -2.95 -54.98
C PHE A 87 69.01 -3.02 -54.46
N HIS A 88 68.81 -3.02 -53.15
CA HIS A 88 67.47 -3.02 -52.54
C HIS A 88 66.73 -1.69 -52.79
N ARG A 89 67.45 -0.58 -52.83
CA ARG A 89 66.92 0.75 -53.14
C ARG A 89 66.28 0.82 -54.54
N THR A 90 66.96 0.27 -55.54
CA THR A 90 66.49 0.24 -56.94
C THR A 90 65.26 -0.67 -57.10
N VAL A 91 65.28 -1.84 -56.46
CA VAL A 91 64.15 -2.79 -56.46
C VAL A 91 62.92 -2.21 -55.76
N THR A 92 63.11 -1.46 -54.68
CA THR A 92 62.04 -0.79 -53.92
C THR A 92 61.39 0.33 -54.76
N ASP A 93 62.18 1.15 -55.46
CA ASP A 93 61.65 2.26 -56.28
C ASP A 93 60.86 1.76 -57.50
N ILE A 94 61.31 0.66 -58.10
CA ILE A 94 60.61 -0.02 -59.19
C ILE A 94 59.33 -0.68 -58.65
N GLY A 95 59.44 -1.47 -57.58
CA GLY A 95 58.32 -2.19 -56.97
C GLY A 95 57.18 -1.27 -56.52
N PHE A 96 57.49 -0.11 -55.94
CA PHE A 96 56.50 0.89 -55.50
C PHE A 96 55.75 1.51 -56.69
N ARG A 97 56.47 1.87 -57.77
CA ARG A 97 55.85 2.42 -58.99
C ARG A 97 54.89 1.45 -59.67
N PHE A 98 55.15 0.14 -59.57
CA PHE A 98 54.30 -0.91 -60.15
C PHE A 98 53.20 -1.43 -59.22
N SER A 99 53.22 -1.08 -57.92
CA SER A 99 52.21 -1.51 -56.92
C SER A 99 51.37 -0.34 -56.38
N GLN A 100 51.38 0.81 -57.05
CA GLN A 100 50.71 2.03 -56.57
C GLN A 100 49.17 1.86 -56.50
N ASP A 101 48.61 1.01 -57.36
CA ASP A 101 47.17 0.67 -57.38
C ASP A 101 46.74 -0.18 -56.16
N ASP A 102 47.64 -0.96 -55.56
CA ASP A 102 47.34 -1.83 -54.41
C ASP A 102 47.03 -1.04 -53.12
N PHE A 103 47.42 0.26 -53.06
CA PHE A 103 47.38 1.08 -51.84
C PHE A 103 46.62 2.41 -51.99
N MET A 104 45.74 2.55 -52.99
CA MET A 104 45.09 3.84 -53.35
C MET A 104 44.32 4.55 -52.23
N LYS A 105 43.98 3.88 -51.13
CA LYS A 105 43.30 4.47 -49.96
C LYS A 105 44.25 4.95 -48.85
N MET A 106 45.56 4.71 -48.98
CA MET A 106 46.58 5.03 -47.98
C MET A 106 47.69 5.88 -48.64
N PRO A 107 47.84 7.16 -48.28
CA PRO A 107 48.94 7.98 -48.80
C PRO A 107 50.28 7.48 -48.25
N VAL A 108 51.19 7.05 -49.12
CA VAL A 108 52.53 6.55 -48.76
C VAL A 108 53.61 7.39 -49.43
N VAL A 109 54.62 7.80 -48.67
CA VAL A 109 55.79 8.54 -49.16
C VAL A 109 57.07 7.79 -48.79
N MET A 110 57.89 7.49 -49.80
CA MET A 110 59.17 6.81 -49.65
C MET A 110 60.30 7.84 -49.45
N LEU A 111 60.96 7.81 -48.31
CA LEU A 111 62.03 8.74 -47.94
C LEU A 111 63.40 8.15 -48.24
N SER A 112 64.37 8.99 -48.61
CA SER A 112 65.72 8.55 -48.99
C SER A 112 66.73 8.66 -47.85
N SER A 113 66.41 9.44 -46.83
CA SER A 113 67.25 9.70 -45.66
C SER A 113 66.40 10.12 -44.48
N ILE A 114 66.97 10.02 -43.27
CA ILE A 114 66.33 10.46 -42.03
C ILE A 114 66.04 11.97 -42.08
N THR A 115 66.92 12.77 -42.68
CA THR A 115 66.74 14.22 -42.83
C THR A 115 65.55 14.61 -43.70
N ASP A 116 65.05 13.70 -44.56
CA ASP A 116 63.81 13.94 -45.32
C ASP A 116 62.56 13.93 -44.42
N LEU A 117 62.60 13.32 -43.21
CA LEU A 117 61.49 13.35 -42.24
C LEU A 117 61.18 14.78 -41.77
N LEU A 118 62.20 15.62 -41.62
CA LEU A 118 62.08 17.01 -41.17
C LEU A 118 61.31 17.92 -42.14
N ARG A 119 61.01 17.43 -43.36
CA ARG A 119 60.11 18.13 -44.29
C ARG A 119 58.63 17.94 -43.96
N TYR A 120 58.31 16.95 -43.12
CA TYR A 120 56.95 16.55 -42.78
C TYR A 120 56.64 16.65 -41.30
N ILE A 121 57.64 16.48 -40.43
CA ILE A 121 57.50 16.46 -38.97
C ILE A 121 58.56 17.38 -38.37
N ASP A 122 58.18 18.18 -37.36
CA ASP A 122 59.08 19.07 -36.65
C ASP A 122 60.14 18.27 -35.86
N GLU A 123 61.34 18.84 -35.72
CA GLU A 123 62.47 18.25 -35.01
C GLU A 123 62.11 17.94 -33.54
N ASN A 124 61.28 18.77 -32.90
CA ASN A 124 60.85 18.57 -31.51
C ASN A 124 59.80 17.45 -31.32
N GLN A 125 59.28 16.87 -32.40
CA GLN A 125 58.31 15.76 -32.36
C GLN A 125 58.93 14.40 -32.72
N LEU A 126 60.23 14.39 -33.06
CA LEU A 126 60.97 13.18 -33.43
C LEU A 126 61.96 12.81 -32.34
N THR A 127 62.12 11.51 -32.09
CA THR A 127 63.15 10.99 -31.19
C THR A 127 64.53 11.11 -31.83
N SER A 128 65.59 11.06 -31.03
CA SER A 128 66.98 11.22 -31.47
C SER A 128 67.41 10.21 -32.56
N GLU A 129 66.84 9.00 -32.56
CA GLU A 129 67.08 7.97 -33.58
C GLU A 129 66.54 8.33 -34.97
N PHE A 130 65.60 9.28 -35.05
CA PHE A 130 65.05 9.87 -36.27
C PHE A 130 65.52 11.31 -36.50
N GLY A 131 66.58 11.74 -35.82
CA GLY A 131 67.19 13.05 -36.00
C GLY A 131 66.43 14.21 -35.37
N GLY A 132 65.62 13.95 -34.34
CA GLY A 132 64.91 14.97 -33.57
C GLY A 132 65.45 15.21 -32.16
N THR A 133 64.74 16.06 -31.41
CA THR A 133 65.10 16.50 -30.04
C THR A 133 64.13 16.02 -28.96
N LEU A 134 63.10 15.23 -29.32
CA LEU A 134 62.13 14.71 -28.35
C LEU A 134 62.80 13.72 -27.39
N ASP A 135 62.82 14.07 -26.10
CA ASP A 135 63.26 13.17 -25.02
C ASP A 135 62.15 12.17 -24.68
N TYR A 136 62.28 10.96 -25.20
CA TYR A 136 61.28 9.89 -25.08
C TYR A 136 61.92 8.57 -24.66
N CYS A 137 61.38 7.97 -23.59
CA CYS A 137 61.70 6.61 -23.17
C CYS A 137 60.44 5.75 -23.20
N HIS A 138 60.41 4.75 -24.08
CA HIS A 138 59.24 3.88 -24.23
C HIS A 138 58.91 3.10 -22.95
N SER A 139 59.93 2.63 -22.23
CA SER A 139 59.76 1.90 -20.97
C SER A 139 59.12 2.76 -19.88
N ASP A 140 59.55 4.02 -19.75
CA ASP A 140 59.01 4.95 -18.77
C ASP A 140 57.58 5.37 -19.13
N TRP A 141 57.31 5.56 -20.42
CA TRP A 141 55.97 5.81 -20.93
C TRP A 141 55.01 4.64 -20.62
N ILE A 142 55.42 3.39 -20.88
CA ILE A 142 54.62 2.21 -20.52
C ILE A 142 54.35 2.16 -19.02
N LEU A 143 55.37 2.38 -18.18
CA LEU A 143 55.24 2.31 -16.73
C LEU A 143 54.25 3.37 -16.21
N LEU A 144 54.39 4.61 -16.67
CA LEU A 144 53.49 5.70 -16.31
C LEU A 144 52.06 5.41 -16.77
N ARG A 145 51.90 4.99 -18.03
CA ARG A 145 50.59 4.75 -18.60
C ARG A 145 49.87 3.59 -17.92
N THR A 146 50.60 2.53 -17.60
CA THR A 146 50.09 1.39 -16.83
C THR A 146 49.65 1.82 -15.43
N ALA A 147 50.39 2.72 -14.78
CA ALA A 147 50.02 3.24 -13.46
C ALA A 147 48.73 4.07 -13.51
N ILE A 148 48.57 4.95 -14.51
CA ILE A 148 47.35 5.75 -14.70
C ILE A 148 46.14 4.87 -15.01
N GLU A 149 46.31 3.87 -15.87
CA GLU A 149 45.22 2.95 -16.24
C GLU A 149 44.86 2.02 -15.09
N SER A 150 45.85 1.51 -14.35
CA SER A 150 45.64 0.75 -13.11
C SER A 150 44.85 1.57 -12.10
N PHE A 151 45.22 2.84 -11.89
CA PHE A 151 44.48 3.74 -11.01
C PHE A 151 43.04 3.98 -11.50
N ALA A 152 42.82 4.14 -12.80
CA ALA A 152 41.48 4.28 -13.36
C ALA A 152 40.62 3.01 -13.11
N VAL A 153 41.23 1.83 -13.19
CA VAL A 153 40.57 0.55 -12.86
C VAL A 153 40.23 0.49 -11.37
N THR A 154 41.15 0.84 -10.47
CA THR A 154 40.86 0.82 -9.02
C THR A 154 39.75 1.81 -8.62
N VAL A 155 39.71 3.00 -9.23
CA VAL A 155 38.60 3.96 -9.05
C VAL A 155 37.27 3.37 -9.54
N LYS A 156 37.27 2.67 -10.67
CA LYS A 156 36.09 1.97 -11.20
C LYS A 156 35.64 0.83 -10.27
N ASP A 157 36.56 0.06 -9.71
CA ASP A 157 36.26 -1.03 -8.78
C ASP A 157 35.62 -0.48 -7.49
N ILE A 158 36.13 0.64 -6.96
CA ILE A 158 35.52 1.35 -5.83
C ILE A 158 34.11 1.81 -6.18
N ALA A 159 33.90 2.37 -7.38
CA ALA A 159 32.57 2.77 -7.84
C ALA A 159 31.60 1.58 -7.86
N GLN A 160 32.05 0.42 -8.33
CA GLN A 160 31.25 -0.81 -8.35
C GLN A 160 30.95 -1.34 -6.94
N MET A 161 31.91 -1.27 -6.01
CA MET A 161 31.69 -1.64 -4.60
C MET A 161 30.69 -0.71 -3.90
N LEU A 162 30.79 0.61 -4.13
CA LEU A 162 29.81 1.58 -3.63
C LEU A 162 28.42 1.31 -4.20
N GLN A 163 28.33 0.98 -5.48
CA GLN A 163 27.06 0.67 -6.13
C GLN A 163 26.44 -0.64 -5.61
N SER A 164 27.23 -1.71 -5.47
CA SER A 164 26.74 -3.00 -4.98
C SER A 164 26.28 -2.89 -3.54
N PHE A 165 27.07 -2.26 -2.67
CA PHE A 165 26.68 -2.03 -1.28
C PHE A 165 25.48 -1.10 -1.17
N GLY A 166 25.42 -0.02 -1.95
CA GLY A 166 24.25 0.85 -2.00
C GLY A 166 22.96 0.12 -2.42
N THR A 167 23.08 -0.86 -3.32
CA THR A 167 21.96 -1.71 -3.74
C THR A 167 21.54 -2.67 -2.63
N GLU A 168 22.50 -3.32 -1.97
CA GLU A 168 22.25 -4.16 -0.79
C GLU A 168 21.47 -3.39 0.28
N LEU A 169 21.93 -2.18 0.64
CA LEU A 169 21.26 -1.31 1.62
C LEU A 169 19.84 -0.90 1.17
N ALA A 170 19.64 -0.65 -0.12
CA ALA A 170 18.34 -0.23 -0.65
C ALA A 170 17.32 -1.38 -0.75
N GLU A 171 17.78 -2.61 -0.94
CA GLU A 171 16.97 -3.81 -1.11
C GLU A 171 16.81 -4.64 0.18
N THR A 172 17.52 -4.29 1.26
CA THR A 172 17.42 -4.95 2.56
C THR A 172 15.97 -4.93 3.07
N GLU A 173 15.42 -6.11 3.32
CA GLU A 173 14.11 -6.27 3.95
C GLU A 173 14.24 -6.02 5.46
N LEU A 174 13.27 -5.30 6.04
CA LEU A 174 13.29 -4.94 7.45
C LEU A 174 12.42 -5.94 8.23
N PRO A 175 13.02 -6.84 9.03
CA PRO A 175 12.28 -7.76 9.89
C PRO A 175 11.62 -7.06 11.09
N ASP A 176 10.66 -7.72 11.72
CA ASP A 176 9.97 -7.21 12.92
C ASP A 176 10.73 -7.50 14.24
N GLU A 177 11.89 -8.16 14.16
CA GLU A 177 12.72 -8.51 15.32
C GLU A 177 13.87 -7.51 15.55
N GLY A 178 13.87 -6.85 16.71
CA GLY A 178 14.87 -5.83 17.05
C GLY A 178 16.33 -6.31 17.01
N LYS A 179 16.61 -7.55 17.47
CA LYS A 179 17.97 -8.12 17.46
C LYS A 179 18.54 -8.27 16.05
N ILE A 180 17.70 -8.59 15.07
CA ILE A 180 18.15 -8.72 13.68
C ILE A 180 18.51 -7.33 13.11
N ILE A 181 17.71 -6.31 13.44
CA ILE A 181 17.99 -4.91 13.04
C ILE A 181 19.29 -4.40 13.67
N GLU A 182 19.59 -4.75 14.91
CA GLU A 182 20.86 -4.42 15.56
C GLU A 182 22.05 -5.05 14.84
N ASN A 183 21.98 -6.34 14.51
CA ASN A 183 23.02 -7.03 13.73
C ASN A 183 23.19 -6.42 12.33
N LEU A 184 22.10 -6.01 11.68
CA LEU A 184 22.14 -5.32 10.38
C LEU A 184 22.85 -3.97 10.49
N LEU A 185 22.52 -3.16 11.51
CA LEU A 185 23.19 -1.88 11.77
C LEU A 185 24.70 -2.07 11.97
N GLU A 186 25.11 -3.05 12.77
CA GLU A 186 26.53 -3.35 13.01
C GLU A 186 27.23 -3.79 11.71
N THR A 187 26.62 -4.74 10.98
CA THR A 187 27.17 -5.26 9.72
C THR A 187 27.31 -4.17 8.66
N HIS A 188 26.29 -3.32 8.50
CA HIS A 188 26.29 -2.22 7.53
C HIS A 188 27.35 -1.17 7.89
N THR A 189 27.47 -0.83 9.18
CA THR A 189 28.46 0.13 9.68
C THR A 189 29.89 -0.36 9.45
N GLU A 190 30.14 -1.65 9.69
CA GLU A 190 31.46 -2.24 9.46
C GLU A 190 31.83 -2.31 7.97
N LYS A 191 30.88 -2.68 7.10
CA LYS A 191 31.07 -2.64 5.63
C LYS A 191 31.37 -1.22 5.14
N TYR A 192 30.62 -0.23 5.62
CA TYR A 192 30.84 1.17 5.30
C TYR A 192 32.25 1.63 5.72
N ARG A 193 32.68 1.29 6.93
CA ARG A 193 34.03 1.61 7.43
C ARG A 193 35.13 1.02 6.54
N LYS A 194 35.02 -0.27 6.18
CA LYS A 194 35.97 -0.93 5.25
C LYS A 194 36.03 -0.21 3.90
N LEU A 195 34.89 0.21 3.37
CA LEU A 195 34.82 0.90 2.09
C LEU A 195 35.46 2.30 2.16
N LYS A 196 35.28 3.02 3.27
CA LYS A 196 35.96 4.30 3.52
C LYS A 196 37.47 4.14 3.59
N ASP A 197 37.95 3.08 4.24
CA ASP A 197 39.39 2.79 4.30
C ASP A 197 39.97 2.47 2.90
N ALA A 198 39.22 1.74 2.07
CA ALA A 198 39.59 1.49 0.67
C ALA A 198 39.64 2.78 -0.16
N ILE A 199 38.63 3.65 -0.05
CA ILE A 199 38.60 4.96 -0.73
C ILE A 199 39.78 5.83 -0.33
N ARG A 200 40.13 5.87 0.97
CA ARG A 200 41.30 6.61 1.47
C ARG A 200 42.61 6.08 0.90
N SER A 201 42.75 4.76 0.77
CA SER A 201 43.92 4.12 0.17
C SER A 201 44.07 4.50 -1.30
N VAL A 202 43.02 4.34 -2.10
CA VAL A 202 43.02 4.70 -3.53
C VAL A 202 43.25 6.21 -3.72
N SER A 203 42.66 7.04 -2.87
CA SER A 203 42.91 8.49 -2.90
C SER A 203 44.38 8.84 -2.63
N LYS A 204 45.07 8.07 -1.77
CA LYS A 204 46.51 8.24 -1.51
C LYS A 204 47.34 7.81 -2.72
N GLU A 205 46.98 6.69 -3.36
CA GLU A 205 47.61 6.22 -4.60
C GLU A 205 47.53 7.29 -5.70
N GLY A 206 46.34 7.83 -5.96
CA GLY A 206 46.17 8.89 -6.98
C GLY A 206 46.94 10.17 -6.67
N ARG A 207 47.03 10.59 -5.39
CA ARG A 207 47.87 11.75 -5.00
C ARG A 207 49.36 11.49 -5.19
N ASN A 208 49.83 10.28 -4.92
CA ASN A 208 51.22 9.91 -5.18
C ASN A 208 51.51 9.92 -6.70
N LEU A 209 50.58 9.42 -7.52
CA LEU A 209 50.69 9.43 -8.98
C LEU A 209 50.75 10.85 -9.54
N LEU A 210 49.92 11.76 -9.01
CA LEU A 210 50.05 13.19 -9.28
C LEU A 210 51.45 13.69 -8.92
N SER A 211 51.91 13.53 -7.67
CA SER A 211 53.24 13.99 -7.28
C SER A 211 54.37 13.49 -8.19
N SER A 212 54.29 12.27 -8.71
CA SER A 212 55.25 11.73 -9.69
C SER A 212 55.19 12.46 -11.03
N LEU A 213 53.99 12.76 -11.56
CA LEU A 213 53.79 13.54 -12.80
C LEU A 213 54.33 14.97 -12.68
N GLU A 214 54.18 15.59 -11.51
CA GLU A 214 54.70 16.93 -11.18
C GLU A 214 56.24 16.98 -11.19
N THR A 215 56.91 15.91 -10.78
CA THR A 215 58.37 15.83 -10.81
C THR A 215 58.93 15.63 -12.21
N THR A 216 58.18 14.99 -13.11
CA THR A 216 58.59 14.72 -14.50
C THR A 216 58.38 15.94 -15.42
N GLY A 217 57.40 16.81 -15.11
CA GLY A 217 57.04 17.97 -15.94
C GLY A 217 57.91 19.24 -15.82
N LYS A 218 59.10 19.16 -15.22
CA LYS A 218 60.00 20.32 -15.02
C LYS A 218 61.00 20.57 -16.17
N GLN A 219 60.90 19.85 -17.29
CA GLN A 219 61.68 20.11 -18.50
C GLN A 219 60.77 20.65 -19.61
N ASP A 220 61.14 21.80 -20.17
CA ASP A 220 60.24 22.81 -20.75
C ASP A 220 59.54 22.46 -22.08
N ASP A 221 59.76 21.29 -22.72
CA ASP A 221 59.22 21.04 -24.08
C ASP A 221 58.31 19.80 -24.25
N ALA A 222 58.18 18.90 -23.26
CA ALA A 222 57.28 17.73 -23.31
C ALA A 222 55.91 18.00 -22.66
N GLN A 223 55.39 19.23 -22.83
CA GLN A 223 54.42 19.83 -21.91
C GLN A 223 52.95 19.41 -22.11
N TRP A 224 52.58 18.84 -23.27
CA TRP A 224 51.16 18.62 -23.61
C TRP A 224 50.59 17.28 -23.12
N ASP A 225 51.34 16.17 -23.26
CA ASP A 225 50.86 14.83 -22.87
C ASP A 225 50.87 14.63 -21.35
N ILE A 226 51.91 15.10 -20.65
CA ILE A 226 52.01 15.03 -19.18
C ILE A 226 50.89 15.85 -18.53
N LYS A 227 50.52 16.99 -19.12
CA LYS A 227 49.41 17.82 -18.65
C LYS A 227 48.05 17.11 -18.81
N LEU A 228 47.81 16.43 -19.92
CA LEU A 228 46.57 15.70 -20.14
C LEU A 228 46.44 14.49 -19.19
N ASP A 229 47.55 13.80 -18.92
CA ASP A 229 47.60 12.71 -17.96
C ASP A 229 47.41 13.21 -16.51
N TRP A 230 48.01 14.36 -16.15
CA TRP A 230 47.73 15.06 -14.90
C TRP A 230 46.24 15.37 -14.71
N GLU A 231 45.63 16.02 -15.70
CA GLU A 231 44.19 16.35 -15.70
C GLU A 231 43.32 15.07 -15.60
N THR A 232 43.79 13.95 -16.14
CA THR A 232 43.10 12.66 -16.05
C THR A 232 43.07 12.15 -14.62
N VAL A 233 44.23 12.10 -13.96
CA VAL A 233 44.36 11.61 -12.59
C VAL A 233 43.61 12.54 -11.63
N GLU A 234 43.70 13.85 -11.82
CA GLU A 234 42.95 14.84 -11.03
C GLU A 234 41.44 14.65 -11.19
N ARG A 235 40.95 14.45 -12.42
CA ARG A 235 39.54 14.17 -12.68
C ARG A 235 39.07 12.86 -12.03
N LEU A 236 39.89 11.81 -12.06
CA LEU A 236 39.58 10.53 -11.41
C LEU A 236 39.52 10.67 -9.88
N LEU A 237 40.44 11.44 -9.28
CA LEU A 237 40.39 11.78 -7.85
C LEU A 237 39.15 12.60 -7.49
N ALA A 238 38.77 13.56 -8.33
CA ALA A 238 37.54 14.33 -8.15
C ALA A 238 36.30 13.43 -8.21
N GLN A 239 36.24 12.52 -9.18
CA GLN A 239 35.17 11.53 -9.28
C GLN A 239 35.10 10.63 -8.04
N LEU A 240 36.23 10.14 -7.55
CA LEU A 240 36.29 9.31 -6.34
C LEU A 240 35.73 10.06 -5.11
N ARG A 241 36.13 11.32 -4.92
CA ARG A 241 35.63 12.18 -3.84
C ARG A 241 34.12 12.46 -3.97
N ASP A 242 33.65 12.72 -5.19
CA ASP A 242 32.22 12.96 -5.43
C ASP A 242 31.39 11.70 -5.16
N MET A 243 31.89 10.52 -5.54
CA MET A 243 31.25 9.23 -5.23
C MET A 243 31.22 8.96 -3.72
N GLU A 244 32.32 9.23 -3.01
CA GLU A 244 32.40 9.12 -1.55
C GLU A 244 31.39 10.05 -0.86
N SER A 245 31.44 11.35 -1.17
CA SER A 245 30.56 12.35 -0.55
C SER A 245 29.08 12.05 -0.80
N ALA A 246 28.76 11.60 -2.01
CA ALA A 246 27.43 11.15 -2.33
C ALA A 246 27.05 9.98 -1.40
N PHE A 247 27.85 8.92 -1.38
CA PHE A 247 27.57 7.72 -0.60
C PHE A 247 27.44 7.97 0.89
N ASP A 248 28.28 8.81 1.47
CA ASP A 248 28.17 9.24 2.87
C ASP A 248 26.77 9.82 3.14
N GLY A 249 26.29 10.73 2.30
CA GLY A 249 24.96 11.34 2.46
C GLY A 249 23.79 10.36 2.30
N PHE A 250 23.96 9.28 1.53
CA PHE A 250 22.99 8.19 1.47
C PHE A 250 23.04 7.29 2.68
N PHE A 251 24.26 6.89 3.09
CA PHE A 251 24.49 6.00 4.22
C PHE A 251 23.96 6.61 5.51
N GLU A 252 24.25 7.89 5.79
CA GLU A 252 23.74 8.58 6.99
C GLU A 252 22.20 8.56 7.07
N LYS A 253 21.52 8.78 5.93
CA LYS A 253 20.05 8.72 5.88
C LYS A 253 19.50 7.32 6.07
N HIS A 254 20.15 6.33 5.46
CA HIS A 254 19.78 4.92 5.61
C HIS A 254 19.99 4.46 7.06
N HIS A 255 21.15 4.77 7.63
CA HIS A 255 21.54 4.46 9.00
C HIS A 255 20.58 5.11 10.02
N LEU A 256 20.26 6.39 9.86
CA LEU A 256 19.25 7.07 10.68
C LEU A 256 17.89 6.38 10.60
N LYS A 257 17.47 5.98 9.40
CA LYS A 257 16.19 5.28 9.20
C LYS A 257 16.16 3.94 9.93
N LEU A 258 17.21 3.12 9.85
CA LEU A 258 17.28 1.85 10.60
C LEU A 258 17.30 2.07 12.10
N HIS A 259 18.03 3.07 12.59
CA HIS A 259 18.03 3.43 14.00
C HIS A 259 16.64 3.83 14.51
N GLN A 260 15.93 4.69 13.78
CA GLN A 260 14.56 5.07 14.12
C GLN A 260 13.61 3.85 14.05
N TYR A 261 13.81 2.94 13.09
CA TYR A 261 13.03 1.71 13.03
C TYR A 261 13.24 0.83 14.27
N LEU A 262 14.49 0.65 14.71
CA LEU A 262 14.82 -0.08 15.93
C LEU A 262 14.24 0.61 17.19
N GLN A 263 14.30 1.95 17.26
CA GLN A 263 13.68 2.71 18.33
C GLN A 263 12.17 2.46 18.40
N LEU A 264 11.49 2.42 17.25
CA LEU A 264 10.06 2.13 17.18
C LEU A 264 9.73 0.71 17.67
N LEU A 265 10.49 -0.31 17.23
CA LEU A 265 10.26 -1.69 17.67
C LEU A 265 10.39 -1.83 19.20
N ARG A 266 11.45 -1.26 19.78
CA ARG A 266 11.65 -1.26 21.23
C ARG A 266 10.55 -0.48 21.97
N TYR A 267 10.08 0.62 21.39
CA TYR A 267 9.00 1.42 21.95
C TYR A 267 7.66 0.67 21.93
N GLU A 268 7.29 0.04 20.80
CA GLU A 268 6.05 -0.75 20.69
C GLU A 268 6.08 -1.99 21.59
N GLN A 269 7.25 -2.62 21.78
CA GLN A 269 7.41 -3.69 22.76
C GLN A 269 7.15 -3.17 24.19
N SER A 270 7.80 -2.06 24.56
CA SER A 270 7.62 -1.44 25.88
C SER A 270 6.17 -0.99 26.10
N PHE A 271 5.51 -0.49 25.06
CA PHE A 271 4.10 -0.13 25.07
C PHE A 271 3.22 -1.36 25.31
N SER A 272 3.44 -2.46 24.58
CA SER A 272 2.65 -3.68 24.72
C SER A 272 2.79 -4.29 26.11
N GLU A 273 4.01 -4.32 26.66
CA GLU A 273 4.25 -4.76 28.04
C GLU A 273 3.54 -3.87 29.06
N MET A 274 3.58 -2.55 28.88
CA MET A 274 2.89 -1.59 29.75
C MET A 274 1.36 -1.71 29.64
N ASP A 275 0.83 -1.91 28.44
CA ASP A 275 -0.59 -2.03 28.18
C ASP A 275 -1.18 -3.25 28.89
N LEU A 276 -0.47 -4.39 28.83
CA LEU A 276 -0.82 -5.60 29.56
C LEU A 276 -0.81 -5.40 31.09
N CYS A 277 0.17 -4.68 31.63
CA CYS A 277 0.21 -4.35 33.05
C CYS A 277 -0.99 -3.49 33.49
N LEU A 278 -1.34 -2.46 32.70
CA LEU A 278 -2.47 -1.58 32.99
C LEU A 278 -3.81 -2.32 32.83
N GLU A 279 -3.95 -3.16 31.81
CA GLU A 279 -5.15 -3.97 31.60
C GLU A 279 -5.36 -4.98 32.74
N HIS A 280 -4.29 -5.59 33.24
CA HIS A 280 -4.36 -6.47 34.42
C HIS A 280 -4.90 -5.73 35.65
N LEU A 281 -4.41 -4.52 35.92
CA LEU A 281 -4.89 -3.69 37.03
C LEU A 281 -6.33 -3.24 36.85
N MET A 282 -6.73 -2.86 35.63
CA MET A 282 -8.12 -2.51 35.33
C MET A 282 -9.07 -3.69 35.50
N ASN A 283 -8.63 -4.91 35.20
CA ASN A 283 -9.43 -6.11 35.44
C ASN A 283 -9.53 -6.42 36.95
N GLN A 284 -8.43 -6.31 37.70
CA GLN A 284 -8.46 -6.41 39.16
C GLN A 284 -9.39 -5.37 39.80
N GLU A 285 -9.36 -4.14 39.29
CA GLU A 285 -10.27 -3.07 39.71
C GLU A 285 -11.73 -3.47 39.45
N LYS A 286 -12.08 -3.94 38.24
CA LYS A 286 -13.45 -4.35 37.89
C LYS A 286 -13.96 -5.52 38.73
N GLU A 287 -13.12 -6.51 39.02
CA GLU A 287 -13.46 -7.66 39.88
C GLU A 287 -13.71 -7.27 41.33
N PHE A 288 -13.22 -6.10 41.76
CA PHE A 288 -13.39 -5.60 43.11
C PHE A 288 -14.87 -5.25 43.40
N SER A 289 -15.55 -6.11 44.17
CA SER A 289 -16.95 -5.95 44.56
C SER A 289 -17.15 -4.81 45.57
N THR A 290 -18.07 -3.89 45.27
CA THR A 290 -18.48 -2.81 46.18
C THR A 290 -19.55 -3.25 47.19
N LYS A 291 -20.06 -4.49 47.11
CA LYS A 291 -21.09 -4.99 48.02
C LYS A 291 -20.47 -5.49 49.33
N VAL A 292 -20.56 -4.68 50.37
CA VAL A 292 -20.08 -5.03 51.72
C VAL A 292 -21.16 -4.72 52.76
N SER A 293 -21.36 -5.62 53.72
CA SER A 293 -22.47 -5.55 54.68
C SER A 293 -22.05 -5.45 56.15
N THR A 294 -20.76 -5.61 56.46
CA THR A 294 -20.26 -5.55 57.85
C THR A 294 -19.02 -4.67 57.96
N LEU A 295 -18.82 -4.05 59.12
CA LEU A 295 -17.70 -3.14 59.36
C LEU A 295 -16.33 -3.80 59.11
N ALA A 296 -16.13 -5.02 59.62
CA ALA A 296 -14.89 -5.78 59.45
C ALA A 296 -14.59 -6.11 57.97
N GLN A 297 -15.63 -6.43 57.19
CA GLN A 297 -15.46 -6.64 55.75
C GLN A 297 -15.11 -5.35 55.02
N THR A 298 -15.66 -4.19 55.43
CA THR A 298 -15.37 -2.90 54.80
C THR A 298 -13.95 -2.44 55.13
N GLU A 299 -13.47 -2.61 56.37
CA GLU A 299 -12.08 -2.34 56.75
C GLU A 299 -11.08 -3.24 55.99
N GLN A 300 -11.43 -4.51 55.78
CA GLN A 300 -10.61 -5.43 54.99
C GLN A 300 -10.59 -5.03 53.51
N ALA A 301 -11.73 -4.60 52.96
CA ALA A 301 -11.84 -4.11 51.58
C ALA A 301 -11.01 -2.82 51.38
N LEU A 302 -11.07 -1.88 52.32
CA LEU A 302 -10.24 -0.66 52.31
C LEU A 302 -8.74 -0.99 52.26
N LYS A 303 -8.26 -1.88 53.15
CA LYS A 303 -6.83 -2.30 53.14
C LYS A 303 -6.39 -2.93 51.83
N ARG A 304 -7.25 -3.77 51.22
CA ARG A 304 -6.94 -4.40 49.92
C ARG A 304 -6.92 -3.37 48.79
N MET A 305 -7.80 -2.39 48.84
CA MET A 305 -7.86 -1.32 47.87
C MET A 305 -6.67 -0.36 47.99
N ASP A 306 -6.22 0.00 49.20
CA ASP A 306 -5.01 0.79 49.40
C ASP A 306 -3.78 0.09 48.79
N SER A 307 -3.71 -1.24 48.94
CA SER A 307 -2.65 -2.05 48.30
C SER A 307 -2.75 -2.05 46.77
N LEU A 308 -3.96 -2.11 46.21
CA LEU A 308 -4.18 -2.06 44.76
C LEU A 308 -3.84 -0.68 44.20
N GLU A 309 -4.22 0.39 44.89
CA GLU A 309 -3.91 1.78 44.53
C GLU A 309 -2.41 2.04 44.57
N SER A 310 -1.70 1.54 45.58
CA SER A 310 -0.24 1.62 45.65
C SER A 310 0.44 0.93 44.45
N ASN A 311 -0.02 -0.27 44.07
CA ASN A 311 0.50 -1.00 42.92
C ASN A 311 0.19 -0.26 41.61
N ALA A 312 -1.05 0.23 41.46
CA ALA A 312 -1.45 1.01 40.30
C ALA A 312 -0.61 2.29 40.16
N GLN A 313 -0.30 2.98 41.26
CA GLN A 313 0.53 4.18 41.24
C GLN A 313 1.96 3.89 40.75
N GLU A 314 2.55 2.76 41.14
CA GLU A 314 3.87 2.33 40.66
C GLU A 314 3.86 2.08 39.14
N VAL A 315 2.87 1.31 38.65
CA VAL A 315 2.73 0.99 37.23
C VAL A 315 2.44 2.25 36.40
N MET A 316 1.54 3.13 36.86
CA MET A 316 1.25 4.40 36.21
C MET A 316 2.48 5.32 36.16
N SER A 317 3.33 5.31 37.20
CA SER A 317 4.59 6.06 37.19
C SER A 317 5.55 5.55 36.11
N ARG A 318 5.64 4.22 35.92
CA ARG A 318 6.41 3.63 34.82
C ARG A 318 5.81 3.96 33.44
N ALA A 319 4.48 3.98 33.32
CA ALA A 319 3.80 4.41 32.10
C ALA A 319 4.10 5.88 31.75
N GLN A 320 4.18 6.77 32.74
CA GLN A 320 4.57 8.17 32.54
C GLN A 320 5.99 8.31 32.00
N ILE A 321 6.94 7.50 32.46
CA ILE A 321 8.31 7.47 31.93
C ILE A 321 8.30 7.05 30.45
N LEU A 322 7.51 6.03 30.09
CA LEU A 322 7.37 5.59 28.71
C LEU A 322 6.72 6.66 27.81
N ILE A 323 5.69 7.35 28.31
CA ILE A 323 5.07 8.49 27.62
C ILE A 323 6.10 9.60 27.39
N LEU A 324 6.91 9.93 28.40
CA LEU A 324 7.97 10.94 28.27
C LEU A 324 8.99 10.55 27.20
N HIS A 325 9.41 9.28 27.17
CA HIS A 325 10.29 8.76 26.12
C HIS A 325 9.66 8.89 24.72
N GLY A 326 8.36 8.62 24.60
CA GLY A 326 7.61 8.85 23.35
C GLY A 326 7.62 10.32 22.92
N HIS A 327 7.43 11.27 23.84
CA HIS A 327 7.53 12.71 23.55
C HIS A 327 8.95 13.13 23.14
N GLN A 328 9.99 12.55 23.75
CA GLN A 328 11.38 12.81 23.35
C GLN A 328 11.67 12.34 21.92
N LEU A 329 11.21 11.15 21.55
CA LEU A 329 11.31 10.64 20.17
C LEU A 329 10.57 11.57 19.19
N SER A 330 9.38 12.01 19.57
CA SER A 330 8.57 12.97 18.80
C SER A 330 9.31 14.31 18.58
N ALA A 331 9.88 14.89 19.63
CA ALA A 331 10.69 16.12 19.55
C ALA A 331 11.95 15.94 18.68
N GLY A 332 12.50 14.73 18.65
CA GLY A 332 13.58 14.31 17.74
C GLY A 332 13.17 14.15 16.27
N HIS A 333 11.94 14.53 15.89
CA HIS A 333 11.40 14.41 14.53
C HIS A 333 11.42 12.96 14.01
N HIS A 334 11.09 12.01 14.89
CA HIS A 334 11.02 10.59 14.54
C HIS A 334 9.99 10.34 13.40
N TYR A 335 10.34 9.51 12.41
CA TYR A 335 9.46 9.30 11.24
C TYR A 335 8.06 8.76 11.61
N ALA A 336 7.97 7.99 12.69
CA ALA A 336 6.73 7.40 13.22
C ALA A 336 6.02 8.25 14.29
N MET A 337 6.27 9.57 14.32
CA MET A 337 5.72 10.49 15.32
C MET A 337 4.22 10.31 15.56
N ALA A 338 3.40 10.20 14.51
CA ALA A 338 1.95 10.06 14.66
C ALA A 338 1.55 8.81 15.48
N LEU A 339 2.20 7.67 15.21
CA LEU A 339 1.93 6.42 15.93
C LEU A 339 2.42 6.51 17.38
N ILE A 340 3.64 7.00 17.61
CA ILE A 340 4.21 7.15 18.96
C ILE A 340 3.32 8.07 19.82
N MET A 341 2.84 9.18 19.25
CA MET A 341 1.94 10.10 19.94
C MET A 341 0.57 9.49 20.22
N GLN A 342 0.04 8.67 19.31
CA GLN A 342 -1.18 7.91 19.55
C GLN A 342 -1.02 6.96 20.75
N ARG A 343 0.08 6.20 20.81
CA ARG A 343 0.39 5.31 21.95
C ARG A 343 0.54 6.07 23.26
N CYS A 344 1.20 7.23 23.24
CA CYS A 344 1.31 8.09 24.42
C CYS A 344 -0.06 8.51 24.96
N ASN A 345 -0.98 8.89 24.06
CA ASN A 345 -2.32 9.30 24.45
C ASN A 345 -3.17 8.13 24.97
N GLU A 346 -2.99 6.93 24.40
CA GLU A 346 -3.65 5.71 24.86
C GLU A 346 -3.24 5.33 26.28
N LEU A 347 -1.92 5.28 26.56
CA LEU A 347 -1.43 5.02 27.91
C LEU A 347 -1.92 6.06 28.92
N ARG A 348 -1.90 7.35 28.54
CA ARG A 348 -2.41 8.43 29.39
C ARG A 348 -3.88 8.21 29.73
N HIS A 349 -4.71 7.97 28.72
CA HIS A 349 -6.14 7.74 28.91
C HIS A 349 -6.43 6.54 29.82
N ARG A 350 -5.68 5.44 29.67
CA ARG A 350 -5.82 4.25 30.53
C ARG A 350 -5.42 4.56 31.98
N CYS A 351 -4.32 5.28 32.19
CA CYS A 351 -3.91 5.73 33.53
C CYS A 351 -4.99 6.61 34.18
N ASP A 352 -5.50 7.61 33.46
CA ASP A 352 -6.54 8.53 33.96
C ASP A 352 -7.84 7.78 34.32
N THR A 353 -8.23 6.84 33.48
CA THR A 353 -9.44 6.01 33.68
C THR A 353 -9.29 5.12 34.91
N LEU A 354 -8.15 4.42 35.04
CA LEU A 354 -7.87 3.56 36.19
C LEU A 354 -7.81 4.39 37.49
N SER A 355 -7.11 5.52 37.49
CA SER A 355 -7.02 6.41 38.64
C SER A 355 -8.40 6.90 39.09
N THR A 356 -9.24 7.34 38.16
CA THR A 356 -10.60 7.81 38.46
C THR A 356 -11.47 6.67 39.02
N ALA A 357 -11.39 5.48 38.45
CA ALA A 357 -12.16 4.31 38.92
C ALA A 357 -11.75 3.89 40.34
N LEU A 358 -10.45 3.83 40.61
CA LEU A 358 -9.91 3.51 41.95
C LEU A 358 -10.35 4.56 42.98
N GLN A 359 -10.21 5.86 42.68
CA GLN A 359 -10.64 6.94 43.58
C GLN A 359 -12.15 6.91 43.86
N SER A 360 -12.96 6.61 42.85
CA SER A 360 -14.41 6.48 43.01
C SER A 360 -14.76 5.32 43.94
N LYS A 361 -14.14 4.14 43.76
CA LYS A 361 -14.37 2.99 44.65
C LYS A 361 -13.86 3.27 46.05
N HIS A 362 -12.72 3.94 46.19
CA HIS A 362 -12.15 4.34 47.47
C HIS A 362 -13.13 5.20 48.28
N SER A 363 -13.69 6.21 47.63
CA SER A 363 -14.71 7.08 48.20
C SER A 363 -15.96 6.32 48.64
N ILE A 364 -16.44 5.35 47.84
CA ILE A 364 -17.62 4.53 48.18
C ILE A 364 -17.36 3.69 49.44
N PHE A 365 -16.22 3.02 49.55
CA PHE A 365 -15.91 2.22 50.74
C PHE A 365 -15.72 3.10 51.98
N LEU A 366 -15.10 4.28 51.83
CA LEU A 366 -14.93 5.22 52.94
C LEU A 366 -16.30 5.72 53.46
N GLN A 367 -17.22 6.07 52.55
CA GLN A 367 -18.60 6.43 52.91
C GLN A 367 -19.35 5.26 53.56
N THR A 368 -19.24 4.06 52.99
CA THR A 368 -19.87 2.84 53.55
C THR A 368 -19.35 2.53 54.95
N HIS A 369 -18.05 2.70 55.18
CA HIS A 369 -17.42 2.52 56.48
C HIS A 369 -17.96 3.51 57.52
N GLN A 370 -18.05 4.80 57.16
CA GLN A 370 -18.63 5.84 58.02
C GLN A 370 -20.09 5.54 58.37
N LEU A 371 -20.89 5.09 57.39
CA LEU A 371 -22.28 4.74 57.58
C LEU A 371 -22.44 3.54 58.52
N LEU A 372 -21.67 2.47 58.33
CA LEU A 372 -21.71 1.28 59.18
C LEU A 372 -21.28 1.59 60.63
N LEU A 373 -20.29 2.47 60.83
CA LEU A 373 -19.94 2.97 62.16
C LEU A 373 -21.10 3.71 62.81
N CYS A 374 -21.77 4.59 62.07
CA CYS A 374 -22.93 5.33 62.56
C CYS A 374 -24.09 4.38 62.92
N LEU A 375 -24.40 3.42 62.04
CA LEU A 375 -25.43 2.41 62.28
C LEU A 375 -25.14 1.59 63.54
N GLY A 376 -23.89 1.19 63.75
CA GLY A 376 -23.47 0.50 64.97
C GLY A 376 -23.72 1.33 66.23
N GLN A 377 -23.34 2.61 66.22
CA GLN A 377 -23.59 3.54 67.33
C GLN A 377 -25.08 3.74 67.61
N VAL A 378 -25.89 3.92 66.56
CA VAL A 378 -27.36 4.07 66.68
C VAL A 378 -27.99 2.79 67.22
N GLN A 379 -27.55 1.62 66.77
CA GLN A 379 -28.07 0.35 67.23
C GLN A 379 -27.75 0.12 68.72
N THR A 380 -26.52 0.38 69.17
CA THR A 380 -26.18 0.33 70.59
C THR A 380 -27.04 1.29 71.40
N TRP A 381 -27.24 2.51 70.92
CA TRP A 381 -28.13 3.46 71.58
C TRP A 381 -29.59 2.96 71.65
N CYS A 382 -30.14 2.42 70.57
CA CYS A 382 -31.48 1.84 70.56
C CYS A 382 -31.62 0.65 71.52
N ASP A 383 -30.62 -0.24 71.60
CA ASP A 383 -30.63 -1.38 72.51
C ASP A 383 -30.64 -0.92 73.97
N GLU A 384 -29.82 0.08 74.32
CA GLU A 384 -29.82 0.72 75.64
C GLU A 384 -31.16 1.40 75.96
N GLY A 385 -31.77 2.04 74.96
CA GLY A 385 -33.09 2.67 75.09
C GLY A 385 -34.22 1.66 75.30
N ALA A 386 -34.21 0.55 74.56
CA ALA A 386 -35.14 -0.55 74.73
C ALA A 386 -34.97 -1.21 76.11
N TYR A 387 -33.73 -1.42 76.56
CA TYR A 387 -33.42 -1.95 77.88
C TYR A 387 -33.90 -1.01 79.00
N MET A 388 -33.66 0.30 78.87
CA MET A 388 -34.16 1.32 79.79
C MET A 388 -35.69 1.27 79.88
N LEU A 389 -36.39 1.23 78.75
CA LEU A 389 -37.85 1.16 78.72
C LEU A 389 -38.38 -0.14 79.34
N ALA A 390 -37.76 -1.29 79.07
CA ALA A 390 -38.16 -2.58 79.62
C ALA A 390 -38.00 -2.64 81.15
N ASN A 391 -37.01 -1.94 81.69
CA ASN A 391 -36.75 -1.85 83.13
C ASN A 391 -37.63 -0.81 83.86
N GLN A 392 -38.49 -0.07 83.15
CA GLN A 392 -39.50 0.79 83.78
C GLN A 392 -40.65 -0.05 84.34
N LEU A 393 -40.60 -0.38 85.63
CA LEU A 393 -41.65 -1.12 86.33
C LEU A 393 -43.01 -0.43 86.21
N VAL A 394 -43.99 -1.12 85.62
CA VAL A 394 -45.32 -0.59 85.32
C VAL A 394 -46.07 -0.21 86.60
N ASP A 395 -45.93 -0.98 87.68
CA ASP A 395 -46.63 -0.73 88.94
C ASP A 395 -46.15 0.53 89.67
N LYS A 396 -44.87 0.86 89.54
CA LYS A 396 -44.29 2.08 90.13
C LYS A 396 -44.54 3.33 89.29
N SER A 397 -44.97 3.19 88.04
CA SER A 397 -45.19 4.32 87.11
C SER A 397 -46.66 4.75 86.98
N GLN A 398 -47.56 4.18 87.81
CA GLN A 398 -48.97 4.59 87.90
C GLN A 398 -49.22 5.71 88.93
N SER A 399 -48.27 6.00 89.82
CA SER A 399 -48.31 7.17 90.70
C SER A 399 -47.76 8.41 89.99
N LYS A 400 -48.19 9.60 90.40
CA LYS A 400 -47.76 10.87 89.80
C LYS A 400 -46.24 11.06 89.92
N GLU A 401 -45.68 10.75 91.08
CA GLU A 401 -44.24 10.85 91.38
C GLU A 401 -43.44 9.81 90.59
N GLY A 402 -43.97 8.60 90.41
CA GLY A 402 -43.36 7.55 89.61
C GLY A 402 -43.36 7.82 88.11
N ALA A 403 -44.43 8.45 87.60
CA ALA A 403 -44.51 8.90 86.21
C ALA A 403 -43.51 10.05 85.93
N GLN A 404 -43.32 10.98 86.88
CA GLN A 404 -42.33 12.05 86.77
C GLN A 404 -40.88 11.56 86.86
N ALA A 405 -40.58 10.56 87.69
CA ALA A 405 -39.26 9.94 87.73
C ALA A 405 -38.92 9.24 86.40
N ALA A 406 -39.83 8.43 85.88
CA ALA A 406 -39.67 7.75 84.59
C ALA A 406 -39.53 8.72 83.40
N LEU A 407 -40.16 9.91 83.47
CA LEU A 407 -39.98 10.97 82.47
C LEU A 407 -38.57 11.57 82.50
N ARG A 408 -38.02 11.85 83.69
CA ARG A 408 -36.65 12.39 83.83
C ARG A 408 -35.58 11.42 83.35
N ASP A 409 -35.77 10.12 83.55
CA ASP A 409 -34.86 9.10 83.03
C ASP A 409 -34.87 9.03 81.49
N ILE A 410 -36.06 9.18 80.87
CA ILE A 410 -36.19 9.30 79.41
C ILE A 410 -35.52 10.58 78.90
N GLU A 411 -35.72 11.73 79.56
CA GLU A 411 -35.12 13.01 79.16
C GLU A 411 -33.58 12.97 79.22
N ARG A 412 -33.01 12.41 80.31
CA ARG A 412 -31.56 12.23 80.44
C ARG A 412 -30.98 11.26 79.39
N PHE A 413 -31.72 10.22 79.02
CA PHE A 413 -31.31 9.28 77.98
C PHE A 413 -31.29 9.93 76.58
N LEU A 414 -32.25 10.81 76.29
CA LEU A 414 -32.33 11.55 75.02
C LEU A 414 -31.19 12.59 74.87
N GLU A 415 -30.68 13.16 75.97
CA GLU A 415 -29.51 14.04 75.96
C GLU A 415 -28.22 13.32 75.47
N GLY A 416 -28.15 11.99 75.62
CA GLY A 416 -27.01 11.16 75.19
C GLY A 416 -27.11 10.61 73.76
N ALA A 417 -28.03 11.11 72.92
CA ALA A 417 -28.25 10.59 71.58
C ALA A 417 -27.05 10.85 70.63
N PRO A 418 -26.70 9.91 69.73
CA PRO A 418 -25.70 10.12 68.70
C PRO A 418 -25.97 11.41 67.89
N PRO A 419 -24.96 12.25 67.62
CA PRO A 419 -25.14 13.57 66.98
C PRO A 419 -25.80 13.48 65.60
N ASN A 420 -25.63 12.36 64.89
CA ASN A 420 -26.18 12.12 63.55
C ASN A 420 -27.71 11.90 63.52
N LEU A 421 -28.37 11.70 64.67
CA LEU A 421 -29.84 11.59 64.79
C LEU A 421 -30.54 12.96 64.92
N ASN A 422 -29.81 14.02 65.28
CA ASN A 422 -30.36 15.38 65.43
C ASN A 422 -30.34 16.19 64.12
N SER A 423 -29.53 15.77 63.15
CA SER A 423 -29.63 16.19 61.76
C SER A 423 -30.85 15.51 61.13
N GLY A 424 -31.85 16.29 60.75
CA GLY A 424 -33.21 15.84 60.41
C GLY A 424 -33.33 14.63 59.45
N PRO A 425 -34.50 13.97 59.46
CA PRO A 425 -34.74 12.64 58.89
C PRO A 425 -34.80 12.59 57.35
N ASP A 426 -34.07 13.44 56.64
CA ASP A 426 -34.21 13.55 55.17
C ASP A 426 -33.02 12.99 54.38
N ILE A 427 -31.86 12.72 55.01
CA ILE A 427 -30.66 12.26 54.26
C ILE A 427 -30.39 10.76 54.42
N LEU A 428 -30.65 10.17 55.59
CA LEU A 428 -30.37 8.73 55.85
C LEU A 428 -31.56 7.80 55.56
N THR A 429 -32.75 8.37 55.42
CA THR A 429 -34.03 7.63 55.44
C THR A 429 -34.44 7.14 54.06
N ILE A 430 -33.95 7.75 52.98
CA ILE A 430 -34.38 7.44 51.62
C ILE A 430 -33.70 6.17 51.07
N GLU A 431 -32.49 5.82 51.52
CA GLU A 431 -31.76 4.64 50.99
C GLU A 431 -31.78 3.40 51.90
N TYR A 432 -32.11 3.54 53.19
CA TYR A 432 -32.01 2.44 54.17
C TYR A 432 -33.22 2.29 55.12
N GLU A 433 -34.41 2.77 54.72
CA GLU A 433 -35.68 2.65 55.47
C GLU A 433 -35.99 1.20 55.92
N ALA A 434 -35.60 0.22 55.10
CA ALA A 434 -35.79 -1.20 55.38
C ALA A 434 -34.82 -1.78 56.44
N VAL A 435 -33.68 -1.12 56.70
CA VAL A 435 -32.71 -1.53 57.73
C VAL A 435 -32.94 -0.79 59.04
N LEU A 436 -33.45 0.44 58.99
CA LEU A 436 -33.71 1.32 60.13
C LEU A 436 -35.07 1.08 60.82
N THR A 437 -35.91 0.19 60.30
CA THR A 437 -37.28 -0.05 60.79
C THR A 437 -37.36 -0.48 62.26
N PRO A 438 -36.49 -1.39 62.77
CA PRO A 438 -36.45 -1.73 64.19
C PRO A 438 -36.02 -0.56 65.09
N GLN A 439 -35.05 0.25 64.65
CA GLN A 439 -34.53 1.39 65.40
C GLN A 439 -35.56 2.54 65.47
N LEU A 440 -36.30 2.76 64.39
CA LEU A 440 -37.43 3.71 64.34
C LEU A 440 -38.57 3.28 65.28
N GLN A 441 -38.81 1.98 65.44
CA GLN A 441 -39.81 1.47 66.39
C GLN A 441 -39.42 1.78 67.85
N VAL A 442 -38.15 1.64 68.24
CA VAL A 442 -37.71 1.99 69.61
C VAL A 442 -37.88 3.48 69.86
N SER A 443 -37.50 4.34 68.91
CA SER A 443 -37.75 5.79 69.00
C SER A 443 -39.24 6.13 69.15
N GLN A 444 -40.10 5.49 68.35
CA GLN A 444 -41.56 5.65 68.45
C GLN A 444 -42.11 5.11 69.79
N MET A 445 -41.55 4.02 70.32
CA MET A 445 -41.91 3.48 71.63
C MET A 445 -41.53 4.43 72.76
N ILE A 446 -40.34 5.04 72.70
CA ILE A 446 -39.90 6.09 73.65
C ILE A 446 -40.89 7.27 73.59
N GLN A 447 -41.23 7.77 72.40
CA GLN A 447 -42.18 8.88 72.22
C GLN A 447 -43.59 8.56 72.73
N ASN A 448 -44.11 7.36 72.40
CA ASN A 448 -45.43 6.92 72.85
C ASN A 448 -45.47 6.75 74.38
N ARG A 449 -44.40 6.20 74.97
CA ARG A 449 -44.27 6.06 76.43
C ARG A 449 -44.19 7.43 77.11
N GLN A 450 -43.41 8.35 76.56
CA GLN A 450 -43.29 9.72 77.04
C GLN A 450 -44.65 10.45 77.01
N ALA A 451 -45.41 10.31 75.92
CA ALA A 451 -46.75 10.89 75.78
C ALA A 451 -47.76 10.29 76.79
N CYS A 452 -47.68 8.98 77.06
CA CYS A 452 -48.50 8.31 78.05
C CYS A 452 -48.19 8.76 79.48
N LEU A 453 -46.90 8.84 79.84
CA LEU A 453 -46.45 9.29 81.16
C LEU A 453 -46.80 10.76 81.41
N ARG A 454 -46.70 11.63 80.39
CA ARG A 454 -47.18 13.02 80.48
C ARG A 454 -48.67 13.10 80.81
N LYS A 455 -49.51 12.31 80.13
CA LYS A 455 -50.96 12.25 80.39
C LYS A 455 -51.30 11.70 81.79
N LEU A 456 -50.51 10.74 82.29
CA LEU A 456 -50.68 10.19 83.64
C LEU A 456 -50.25 11.17 84.74
N ALA A 457 -49.20 11.95 84.49
CA ALA A 457 -48.75 13.01 85.40
C ALA A 457 -49.76 14.18 85.52
N ASP A 458 -50.70 14.30 84.56
CA ASP A 458 -51.59 15.46 84.38
C ASP A 458 -53.07 15.19 84.78
N LYS A 459 -53.41 14.03 85.35
CA LYS A 459 -54.79 13.69 85.74
C LYS A 459 -55.27 14.44 87.00
N HIS A 460 -56.18 15.40 86.84
CA HIS A 460 -57.00 15.99 87.91
C HIS A 460 -58.28 15.16 88.20
N VAL A 461 -58.59 14.92 89.49
CA VAL A 461 -59.74 14.13 89.98
C VAL A 461 -61.02 14.99 90.13
N ARG A 462 -62.19 14.49 89.71
CA ARG A 462 -63.53 14.97 90.12
C ARG A 462 -64.56 13.82 90.29
N PRO A 463 -65.65 14.01 91.09
CA PRO A 463 -66.44 12.94 91.72
C PRO A 463 -67.72 12.49 90.97
N ILE A 464 -68.30 11.40 91.45
CA ILE A 464 -69.27 10.44 90.88
C ILE A 464 -70.76 10.83 91.10
N GLN A 465 -71.68 10.47 90.18
CA GLN A 465 -73.10 10.17 90.52
C GLN A 465 -73.78 9.14 89.58
N LEU A 466 -74.67 8.31 90.16
CA LEU A 466 -75.33 7.07 89.67
C LEU A 466 -76.65 7.26 88.89
N VAL A 467 -77.09 6.25 88.11
CA VAL A 467 -78.34 5.40 88.24
C VAL A 467 -78.61 4.54 86.96
N ALA A 468 -79.20 3.34 87.14
CA ALA A 468 -79.35 2.15 86.25
C ALA A 468 -80.73 2.07 85.50
N PRO A 469 -81.31 0.91 85.01
CA PRO A 469 -80.83 -0.38 84.41
C PRO A 469 -81.62 -0.94 83.14
N ARG A 470 -81.03 -1.96 82.45
CA ARG A 470 -81.62 -3.10 81.62
C ARG A 470 -82.27 -2.85 80.22
N PRO A 471 -82.50 -3.87 79.32
CA PRO A 471 -81.94 -5.24 79.12
C PRO A 471 -81.71 -5.74 77.63
N GLU A 472 -81.03 -6.91 77.48
CA GLU A 472 -81.16 -8.07 76.53
C GLU A 472 -81.07 -8.02 74.96
N ASN A 473 -80.04 -8.74 74.41
CA ASN A 473 -80.01 -9.80 73.34
C ASN A 473 -80.57 -9.60 71.89
N PRO A 474 -80.27 -10.44 70.85
CA PRO A 474 -79.03 -11.17 70.42
C PRO A 474 -78.82 -11.18 68.83
N PRO A 475 -78.31 -12.22 68.09
CA PRO A 475 -77.22 -12.07 67.07
C PRO A 475 -77.47 -12.72 65.66
N ARG A 476 -76.39 -12.93 64.85
CA ARG A 476 -76.18 -13.79 63.62
C ARG A 476 -76.09 -13.01 62.28
N SER A 477 -75.37 -13.40 61.21
CA SER A 477 -74.47 -14.54 60.87
C SER A 477 -73.81 -14.36 59.48
N LYS A 478 -72.56 -14.85 59.34
CA LYS A 478 -71.88 -15.64 58.27
C LYS A 478 -72.09 -15.39 56.74
N SER A 479 -70.95 -15.46 56.04
CA SER A 479 -70.68 -15.65 54.58
C SER A 479 -71.29 -16.94 53.98
N PRO A 480 -71.25 -17.15 52.62
CA PRO A 480 -70.22 -18.03 52.03
C PRO A 480 -69.83 -17.81 50.53
N LEU A 481 -68.85 -18.62 50.09
CA LEU A 481 -68.23 -18.86 48.76
C LEU A 481 -69.14 -19.58 47.72
N PHE A 482 -68.81 -19.54 46.41
CA PHE A 482 -68.63 -20.69 45.46
C PHE A 482 -68.29 -20.28 43.98
N SER A 483 -67.45 -21.10 43.31
CA SER A 483 -67.11 -21.21 41.85
C SER A 483 -68.11 -22.15 41.10
N PRO A 484 -68.19 -22.39 39.72
CA PRO A 484 -67.10 -22.91 38.83
C PRO A 484 -67.19 -22.84 37.22
N LYS A 485 -66.05 -23.12 36.54
CA LYS A 485 -65.71 -23.96 35.32
C LYS A 485 -66.23 -23.80 33.83
N HIS A 486 -65.23 -23.80 32.91
CA HIS A 486 -64.96 -24.52 31.60
C HIS A 486 -65.78 -24.41 30.27
N GLY A 487 -65.04 -24.33 29.13
CA GLY A 487 -65.39 -24.94 27.81
C GLY A 487 -64.89 -24.21 26.52
N LYS A 488 -64.08 -24.88 25.66
CA LYS A 488 -63.58 -24.45 24.30
C LYS A 488 -64.53 -24.94 23.15
N PRO A 489 -64.14 -25.03 21.84
CA PRO A 489 -63.91 -24.02 20.78
C PRO A 489 -64.69 -24.32 19.45
N GLN A 490 -64.74 -23.40 18.46
CA GLN A 490 -64.80 -23.78 17.02
C GLN A 490 -64.53 -22.62 16.04
N SER A 491 -64.23 -23.01 14.79
CA SER A 491 -63.50 -22.32 13.73
C SER A 491 -64.35 -22.10 12.46
N PHE A 492 -63.78 -21.29 11.53
CA PHE A 492 -63.92 -21.23 10.06
C PHE A 492 -64.87 -20.19 9.42
N PHE A 493 -64.26 -19.32 8.58
CA PHE A 493 -64.57 -19.23 7.15
C PHE A 493 -63.32 -18.92 6.32
N LYS A 494 -63.25 -19.54 5.13
CA LYS A 494 -62.19 -19.50 4.10
C LYS A 494 -62.50 -18.47 3.02
N CYS A 495 -61.48 -18.01 2.29
CA CYS A 495 -61.58 -17.85 0.84
C CYS A 495 -60.27 -18.25 0.14
N LYS A 496 -60.38 -18.95 -1.00
CA LYS A 496 -59.32 -19.52 -1.83
C LYS A 496 -59.23 -18.73 -3.14
N ILE A 497 -58.04 -18.61 -3.73
CA ILE A 497 -57.86 -18.58 -5.20
C ILE A 497 -56.63 -19.45 -5.56
N LYS A 498 -56.81 -20.28 -6.60
CA LYS A 498 -55.82 -21.19 -7.21
C LYS A 498 -55.18 -20.51 -8.42
N PHE A 499 -53.98 -20.96 -8.84
CA PHE A 499 -53.76 -21.44 -10.21
C PHE A 499 -52.56 -22.39 -10.24
N ALA A 500 -52.66 -23.39 -11.11
CA ALA A 500 -51.67 -24.41 -11.40
C ALA A 500 -51.37 -24.33 -12.90
N TYR A 501 -50.11 -24.54 -13.32
CA TYR A 501 -49.78 -25.24 -14.57
C TYR A 501 -48.45 -25.97 -14.40
N LEU A 502 -48.42 -27.13 -15.02
CA LEU A 502 -47.40 -28.17 -15.06
C LEU A 502 -46.71 -28.04 -16.42
N ILE A 503 -45.37 -28.04 -16.48
CA ILE A 503 -44.62 -28.32 -17.70
C ILE A 503 -43.52 -29.32 -17.35
N GLU A 504 -43.60 -30.43 -18.06
CA GLU A 504 -42.68 -31.56 -18.08
C GLU A 504 -41.66 -31.34 -19.22
N VAL A 505 -40.59 -32.16 -19.26
CA VAL A 505 -39.83 -32.61 -20.46
C VAL A 505 -38.38 -32.08 -20.66
N ILE A 506 -37.44 -33.03 -20.44
CA ILE A 506 -36.23 -33.41 -21.23
C ILE A 506 -34.87 -32.69 -21.03
N HIS A 507 -33.84 -33.51 -21.30
CA HIS A 507 -32.46 -33.60 -20.84
C HIS A 507 -31.41 -32.81 -21.65
N ASP A 508 -30.24 -32.68 -20.99
CA ASP A 508 -28.85 -32.69 -21.47
C ASP A 508 -28.36 -31.73 -22.56
N PHE A 509 -27.28 -30.99 -22.25
CA PHE A 509 -26.17 -30.85 -23.19
C PHE A 509 -24.83 -30.78 -22.47
N GLN A 510 -24.17 -31.94 -22.47
CA GLN A 510 -22.72 -32.10 -22.39
C GLN A 510 -22.09 -31.62 -23.71
N GLU A 511 -20.88 -31.09 -23.65
CA GLU A 511 -20.09 -30.66 -24.80
C GLU A 511 -20.12 -31.69 -25.94
N SER A 512 -20.75 -31.32 -27.06
CA SER A 512 -20.54 -31.95 -28.35
C SER A 512 -20.47 -30.89 -29.42
N ARG A 513 -19.34 -30.87 -30.12
CA ARG A 513 -19.19 -30.20 -31.41
C ARG A 513 -20.28 -30.72 -32.34
N SER A 514 -21.30 -29.91 -32.58
CA SER A 514 -22.30 -30.16 -33.62
C SER A 514 -22.75 -28.82 -34.18
N CYS A 515 -22.13 -28.44 -35.27
CA CYS A 515 -22.73 -27.54 -36.24
C CYS A 515 -24.03 -28.20 -36.71
N VAL A 516 -25.17 -27.77 -36.18
CA VAL A 516 -26.46 -28.00 -36.85
C VAL A 516 -26.74 -26.75 -37.66
N ALA A 517 -26.15 -26.73 -38.86
CA ALA A 517 -26.69 -25.93 -39.94
C ALA A 517 -28.12 -26.43 -40.18
N TYR A 518 -29.12 -25.66 -39.76
CA TYR A 518 -30.37 -25.66 -40.50
C TYR A 518 -30.05 -24.99 -41.84
N SER A 519 -29.61 -25.81 -42.80
CA SER A 519 -29.79 -25.50 -44.21
C SER A 519 -31.29 -25.52 -44.49
N VAL A 520 -31.94 -24.39 -44.22
CA VAL A 520 -33.16 -24.02 -44.94
C VAL A 520 -32.65 -23.38 -46.23
N ASP A 521 -32.73 -24.18 -47.28
CA ASP A 521 -32.49 -23.77 -48.65
C ASP A 521 -33.59 -22.74 -49.00
N GLY A 522 -33.24 -21.47 -48.94
CA GLY A 522 -34.11 -20.34 -49.16
C GLY A 522 -33.28 -19.06 -49.18
N ASP A 523 -33.48 -18.24 -50.19
CA ASP A 523 -32.90 -16.90 -50.32
C ASP A 523 -33.46 -16.01 -49.18
N ASP A 524 -32.96 -16.20 -47.97
CA ASP A 524 -33.42 -15.48 -46.79
C ASP A 524 -32.96 -14.03 -46.93
N SER A 525 -33.91 -13.16 -47.24
CA SER A 525 -33.70 -11.71 -47.25
C SER A 525 -32.95 -11.28 -45.98
N PRO A 526 -31.95 -10.38 -46.08
CA PRO A 526 -31.20 -9.86 -44.92
C PRO A 526 -32.09 -9.38 -43.77
N ASP A 527 -33.32 -8.95 -44.06
CA ASP A 527 -34.32 -8.51 -43.07
C ASP A 527 -34.91 -9.65 -42.23
N LEU A 528 -34.99 -10.88 -42.76
CA LEU A 528 -35.43 -12.06 -42.02
C LEU A 528 -34.32 -12.52 -41.05
N LEU A 529 -33.07 -12.45 -41.48
CA LEU A 529 -31.90 -12.78 -40.64
C LEU A 529 -31.74 -11.76 -39.50
N LYS A 530 -31.90 -10.46 -39.77
CA LYS A 530 -31.95 -9.41 -38.74
C LYS A 530 -33.02 -9.68 -37.68
N ARG A 531 -34.23 -10.06 -38.10
CA ARG A 531 -35.34 -10.39 -37.19
C ARG A 531 -35.07 -11.66 -36.37
N HIS A 532 -34.39 -12.66 -36.92
CA HIS A 532 -33.97 -13.84 -36.17
C HIS A 532 -33.00 -13.49 -35.04
N VAL A 533 -31.95 -12.72 -35.34
CA VAL A 533 -30.98 -12.27 -34.33
C VAL A 533 -31.65 -11.44 -33.25
N MET A 534 -32.59 -10.55 -33.62
CA MET A 534 -33.34 -9.74 -32.66
C MET A 534 -34.24 -10.59 -31.76
N ARG A 535 -34.94 -11.59 -32.34
CA ARG A 535 -35.75 -12.53 -31.58
C ARG A 535 -34.91 -13.36 -30.62
N GLU A 536 -33.76 -13.85 -31.07
CA GLU A 536 -32.81 -14.56 -30.22
C GLU A 536 -32.34 -13.68 -29.06
N LEU A 537 -31.97 -12.42 -29.33
CA LEU A 537 -31.54 -11.47 -28.30
C LEU A 537 -32.62 -11.27 -27.22
N ILE A 538 -33.87 -11.04 -27.61
CA ILE A 538 -35.00 -10.87 -26.69
C ILE A 538 -35.31 -12.15 -25.93
N GLU A 539 -35.38 -13.29 -26.61
CA GLU A 539 -35.75 -14.55 -25.96
C GLU A 539 -34.69 -14.99 -24.94
N THR A 540 -33.43 -14.91 -25.32
CA THR A 540 -32.32 -15.18 -24.41
C THR A 540 -32.19 -14.13 -23.30
N GLU A 541 -32.74 -12.92 -23.48
CA GLU A 541 -32.86 -11.92 -22.42
C GLU A 541 -33.94 -12.30 -21.40
N ARG A 542 -35.11 -12.76 -21.86
CA ARG A 542 -36.19 -13.24 -20.98
C ARG A 542 -35.72 -14.39 -20.11
N ILE A 543 -35.11 -15.40 -20.74
CA ILE A 543 -34.54 -16.55 -20.03
C ILE A 543 -33.51 -16.07 -19.00
N TYR A 544 -32.62 -15.15 -19.38
CA TYR A 544 -31.64 -14.59 -18.44
C TYR A 544 -32.31 -13.92 -17.23
N VAL A 545 -33.32 -13.08 -17.45
CA VAL A 545 -34.06 -12.39 -16.39
C VAL A 545 -34.79 -13.38 -15.47
N GLU A 546 -35.43 -14.40 -16.03
CA GLU A 546 -36.13 -15.46 -15.30
C GLU A 546 -35.17 -16.30 -14.44
N GLU A 547 -34.03 -16.68 -15.00
CA GLU A 547 -33.02 -17.46 -14.29
C GLU A 547 -32.39 -16.66 -13.13
N LEU A 548 -32.14 -15.36 -13.31
CA LEU A 548 -31.69 -14.51 -12.21
C LEU A 548 -32.75 -14.41 -11.11
N LEU A 549 -34.03 -14.27 -11.47
CA LEU A 549 -35.12 -14.21 -10.50
C LEU A 549 -35.25 -15.51 -9.71
N ALA A 550 -35.15 -16.66 -10.38
CA ALA A 550 -35.18 -17.98 -9.76
C ALA A 550 -34.06 -18.13 -8.70
N VAL A 551 -32.85 -17.63 -9.00
CA VAL A 551 -31.74 -17.62 -8.03
C VAL A 551 -32.04 -16.70 -6.84
N LEU A 552 -32.52 -15.49 -7.11
CA LEU A 552 -32.77 -14.49 -6.07
C LEU A 552 -33.89 -14.91 -5.12
N LEU A 553 -34.95 -15.52 -5.63
CA LEU A 553 -36.06 -15.99 -4.80
C LEU A 553 -35.77 -17.34 -4.16
N GLY A 554 -35.30 -18.32 -4.92
CA GLY A 554 -35.18 -19.69 -4.44
C GLY A 554 -33.88 -20.03 -3.74
N TYR A 555 -32.86 -19.16 -3.77
CA TYR A 555 -31.66 -19.31 -2.92
C TYR A 555 -31.46 -18.10 -2.02
N ARG A 556 -31.33 -16.88 -2.59
CA ARG A 556 -30.95 -15.71 -1.79
C ARG A 556 -32.01 -15.33 -0.76
N ALA A 557 -33.28 -15.31 -1.13
CA ALA A 557 -34.37 -15.02 -0.19
C ALA A 557 -34.62 -16.19 0.78
N GLU A 558 -34.43 -17.43 0.32
CA GLU A 558 -34.54 -18.63 1.17
C GLU A 558 -33.50 -18.65 2.31
N MET A 559 -32.38 -17.92 2.20
CA MET A 559 -31.44 -17.77 3.33
C MET A 559 -32.04 -17.05 4.54
N ASP A 560 -33.09 -16.25 4.33
CA ASP A 560 -33.82 -15.56 5.40
C ASP A 560 -35.10 -16.32 5.80
N ASN A 561 -35.35 -17.51 5.23
CA ASN A 561 -36.52 -18.34 5.53
C ASN A 561 -36.33 -19.05 6.89
N PRO A 562 -37.20 -18.79 7.90
CA PRO A 562 -37.08 -19.40 9.22
C PRO A 562 -37.09 -20.94 9.19
N THR A 563 -37.79 -21.53 8.21
CA THR A 563 -37.88 -23.00 8.07
C THR A 563 -36.58 -23.66 7.63
N LEU A 564 -35.71 -22.92 6.93
CA LEU A 564 -34.41 -23.41 6.46
C LEU A 564 -33.23 -22.94 7.32
N SER A 565 -33.48 -22.09 8.31
CA SER A 565 -32.45 -21.53 9.19
C SER A 565 -31.57 -22.60 9.87
N GLY A 566 -32.15 -23.75 10.22
CA GLY A 566 -31.42 -24.88 10.81
C GLY A 566 -30.44 -25.58 9.87
N LEU A 567 -30.58 -25.39 8.55
CA LEU A 567 -29.69 -25.96 7.53
C LEU A 567 -28.60 -24.99 7.07
N LEU A 568 -28.72 -23.69 7.43
CA LEU A 568 -27.86 -22.64 6.93
C LEU A 568 -26.75 -22.29 7.95
N PRO A 569 -25.45 -22.48 7.60
CA PRO A 569 -24.35 -22.07 8.46
C PRO A 569 -24.35 -20.54 8.72
N PRO A 570 -24.11 -20.07 9.96
CA PRO A 570 -24.10 -18.63 10.28
C PRO A 570 -23.08 -17.81 9.46
N ILE A 571 -21.93 -18.43 9.13
CA ILE A 571 -20.89 -17.82 8.29
C ILE A 571 -21.42 -17.57 6.87
N LEU A 572 -22.26 -18.47 6.36
CA LEU A 572 -22.85 -18.35 5.03
C LEU A 572 -23.96 -17.29 5.03
N HIS A 573 -24.80 -17.27 6.08
CA HIS A 573 -25.84 -16.23 6.27
C HIS A 573 -25.23 -14.81 6.28
N SER A 574 -24.20 -14.60 7.09
CA SER A 574 -23.49 -13.31 7.16
C SER A 574 -22.75 -12.91 5.88
N LYS A 575 -22.48 -13.85 4.97
CA LYS A 575 -21.80 -13.63 3.68
C LYS A 575 -22.73 -13.74 2.46
N ARG A 576 -24.05 -13.66 2.64
CA ARG A 576 -25.04 -13.68 1.55
C ARG A 576 -24.68 -12.71 0.41
N ASP A 577 -24.36 -11.47 0.75
CA ASP A 577 -24.09 -10.44 -0.27
C ASP A 577 -22.73 -10.64 -0.98
N VAL A 578 -21.82 -11.42 -0.39
CA VAL A 578 -20.60 -11.89 -1.07
C VAL A 578 -20.93 -13.04 -2.03
N LEU A 579 -21.81 -13.97 -1.65
CA LEU A 579 -22.19 -15.10 -2.50
C LEU A 579 -22.89 -14.65 -3.79
N PHE A 580 -23.86 -13.74 -3.68
CA PHE A 580 -24.66 -13.27 -4.82
C PHE A 580 -24.17 -11.95 -5.43
N GLY A 581 -23.22 -11.25 -4.81
CA GLY A 581 -22.77 -9.93 -5.27
C GLY A 581 -23.93 -8.94 -5.43
N ASN A 582 -23.85 -8.09 -6.44
CA ASN A 582 -24.93 -7.18 -6.84
C ASN A 582 -25.88 -7.80 -7.88
N MET A 583 -26.07 -9.13 -7.90
CA MET A 583 -27.08 -9.77 -8.77
C MET A 583 -28.50 -9.16 -8.67
N PRO A 584 -29.00 -8.70 -7.50
CA PRO A 584 -30.29 -8.02 -7.42
C PRO A 584 -30.35 -6.72 -8.24
N GLU A 585 -29.25 -5.97 -8.27
CA GLU A 585 -29.15 -4.74 -9.07
C GLU A 585 -29.19 -5.08 -10.56
N ILE A 586 -28.43 -6.09 -10.96
CA ILE A 586 -28.41 -6.60 -12.34
C ILE A 586 -29.81 -7.03 -12.78
N TYR A 587 -30.45 -7.89 -11.99
CA TYR A 587 -31.82 -8.33 -12.26
C TYR A 587 -32.78 -7.16 -12.42
N ASN A 588 -32.73 -6.15 -11.54
CA ASN A 588 -33.65 -5.01 -11.60
C ASN A 588 -33.46 -4.18 -12.88
N PHE A 589 -32.23 -3.92 -13.31
CA PHE A 589 -31.98 -3.21 -14.57
C PHE A 589 -32.51 -3.99 -15.77
N HIS A 590 -32.18 -5.28 -15.86
CA HIS A 590 -32.58 -6.10 -17.00
C HIS A 590 -34.11 -6.31 -17.06
N SER A 591 -34.74 -6.64 -15.93
CA SER A 591 -36.19 -6.88 -15.86
C SER A 591 -37.06 -5.64 -16.05
N ARG A 592 -36.64 -4.49 -15.52
CA ARG A 592 -37.49 -3.27 -15.49
C ARG A 592 -37.20 -2.29 -16.61
N VAL A 593 -36.02 -2.36 -17.22
CA VAL A 593 -35.57 -1.37 -18.21
C VAL A 593 -35.15 -2.08 -19.49
N PHE A 594 -34.08 -2.87 -19.45
CA PHE A 594 -33.41 -3.28 -20.68
C PHE A 594 -34.24 -4.25 -21.53
N LEU A 595 -34.90 -5.23 -20.91
CA LEU A 595 -35.77 -6.17 -21.63
C LEU A 595 -36.91 -5.44 -22.36
N GLN A 596 -37.55 -4.46 -21.72
CA GLN A 596 -38.64 -3.68 -22.33
C GLN A 596 -38.14 -2.84 -23.52
N GLU A 597 -36.94 -2.27 -23.43
CA GLU A 597 -36.32 -1.53 -24.53
C GLU A 597 -35.96 -2.45 -25.70
N LEU A 598 -35.47 -3.67 -25.43
CA LEU A 598 -35.20 -4.67 -26.45
C LEU A 598 -36.51 -5.13 -27.13
N GLU A 599 -37.56 -5.40 -26.37
CA GLU A 599 -38.88 -5.75 -26.91
C GLU A 599 -39.43 -4.64 -27.81
N GLY A 600 -39.21 -3.37 -27.46
CA GLY A 600 -39.56 -2.21 -28.27
C GLY A 600 -38.79 -2.08 -29.59
N CYS A 601 -37.72 -2.85 -29.78
CA CYS A 601 -36.92 -2.89 -31.02
C CYS A 601 -37.26 -4.08 -31.92
N LEU A 602 -38.25 -4.92 -31.57
CA LEU A 602 -38.59 -6.13 -32.33
C LEU A 602 -38.92 -5.85 -33.81
N GLU A 603 -39.70 -4.80 -34.06
CA GLU A 603 -40.12 -4.40 -35.42
C GLU A 603 -39.07 -3.53 -36.14
N ALA A 604 -38.09 -2.98 -35.42
CA ALA A 604 -37.04 -2.12 -35.96
C ALA A 604 -35.66 -2.47 -35.33
N PRO A 605 -35.06 -3.62 -35.71
CA PRO A 605 -33.83 -4.13 -35.10
C PRO A 605 -32.65 -3.16 -35.17
N GLU A 606 -32.59 -2.31 -36.19
CA GLU A 606 -31.56 -1.29 -36.38
C GLU A 606 -31.47 -0.29 -35.21
N ARG A 607 -32.57 -0.08 -34.47
CA ARG A 607 -32.60 0.82 -33.31
C ARG A 607 -31.93 0.25 -32.07
N VAL A 608 -31.68 -1.06 -32.02
CA VAL A 608 -31.11 -1.70 -30.82
C VAL A 608 -29.73 -1.13 -30.46
N GLY A 609 -28.95 -0.68 -31.46
CA GLY A 609 -27.68 0.00 -31.23
C GLY A 609 -27.84 1.25 -30.36
N ALA A 610 -28.88 2.04 -30.59
CA ALA A 610 -29.18 3.21 -29.79
C ALA A 610 -29.57 2.83 -28.34
N CYS A 611 -30.30 1.74 -28.13
CA CYS A 611 -30.64 1.24 -26.80
C CYS A 611 -29.39 0.90 -25.99
N PHE A 612 -28.43 0.18 -26.56
CA PHE A 612 -27.16 -0.12 -25.89
C PHE A 612 -26.36 1.15 -25.58
N LEU A 613 -26.30 2.11 -26.51
CA LEU A 613 -25.58 3.37 -26.31
C LEU A 613 -26.21 4.22 -25.20
N GLN A 614 -27.54 4.30 -25.14
CA GLN A 614 -28.27 5.03 -24.11
C GLN A 614 -28.07 4.42 -22.71
N ARG A 615 -27.88 3.11 -22.62
CA ARG A 615 -27.72 2.37 -21.35
C ARG A 615 -26.27 2.00 -21.02
N LYS A 616 -25.28 2.48 -21.77
CA LYS A 616 -23.85 2.16 -21.59
C LYS A 616 -23.37 2.31 -20.15
N GLU A 617 -23.81 3.34 -19.45
CA GLU A 617 -23.45 3.58 -18.04
C GLU A 617 -24.08 2.56 -17.08
N SER A 618 -25.31 2.14 -17.34
CA SER A 618 -26.02 1.15 -16.51
C SER A 618 -25.33 -0.22 -16.53
N PHE A 619 -24.71 -0.60 -17.64
CA PHE A 619 -23.95 -1.85 -17.74
C PHE A 619 -22.67 -1.86 -16.88
N GLN A 620 -22.23 -0.74 -16.30
CA GLN A 620 -21.06 -0.71 -15.40
C GLN A 620 -21.28 -1.52 -14.12
N MET A 621 -22.52 -1.78 -13.71
CA MET A 621 -22.83 -2.65 -12.57
C MET A 621 -22.21 -4.06 -12.68
N TYR A 622 -21.94 -4.53 -13.90
CA TYR A 622 -21.27 -5.81 -14.13
C TYR A 622 -19.81 -5.81 -13.65
N GLU A 623 -19.16 -4.65 -13.58
CA GLU A 623 -17.81 -4.52 -13.02
C GLU A 623 -17.79 -4.97 -11.55
N CYS A 624 -18.74 -4.48 -10.75
CA CYS A 624 -18.88 -4.87 -9.35
C CYS A 624 -19.13 -6.38 -9.19
N TYR A 625 -19.99 -6.94 -10.04
CA TYR A 625 -20.29 -8.37 -10.02
C TYR A 625 -19.05 -9.23 -10.31
N CYS A 626 -18.34 -8.90 -11.39
CA CYS A 626 -17.15 -9.62 -11.81
C CYS A 626 -16.02 -9.52 -10.78
N GLN A 627 -15.78 -8.33 -10.20
CA GLN A 627 -14.79 -8.17 -9.12
C GLN A 627 -15.15 -8.98 -7.86
N ASN A 628 -16.44 -9.16 -7.58
CA ASN A 628 -16.89 -9.99 -6.47
C ASN A 628 -16.84 -11.50 -6.78
N LYS A 629 -16.95 -11.92 -8.04
CA LYS A 629 -17.06 -13.32 -8.44
C LYS A 629 -15.97 -14.24 -7.85
N PRO A 630 -14.67 -13.89 -7.82
CA PRO A 630 -13.65 -14.74 -7.20
C PRO A 630 -13.91 -15.01 -5.71
N ARG A 631 -14.41 -14.01 -4.98
CA ARG A 631 -14.78 -14.14 -3.55
C ARG A 631 -16.01 -15.02 -3.38
N SER A 632 -17.03 -14.82 -4.22
CA SER A 632 -18.21 -15.68 -4.31
C SER A 632 -17.82 -17.15 -4.57
N GLU A 633 -16.90 -17.38 -5.49
CA GLU A 633 -16.44 -18.73 -5.86
C GLU A 633 -15.62 -19.40 -4.77
N SER A 634 -14.72 -18.66 -4.11
CA SER A 634 -13.99 -19.16 -2.95
C SER A 634 -14.94 -19.55 -1.80
N LEU A 635 -15.99 -18.76 -1.57
CA LEU A 635 -17.03 -19.06 -0.61
C LEU A 635 -17.84 -20.29 -1.03
N TRP A 636 -18.24 -20.38 -2.31
CA TRP A 636 -18.95 -21.55 -2.84
C TRP A 636 -18.14 -22.84 -2.66
N ARG A 637 -16.85 -22.85 -2.99
CA ARG A 637 -15.98 -24.04 -2.83
C ARG A 637 -15.90 -24.55 -1.38
N GLN A 638 -16.09 -23.67 -0.39
CA GLN A 638 -16.09 -24.05 1.03
C GLN A 638 -17.43 -24.63 1.49
N PHE A 639 -18.53 -24.31 0.80
CA PHE A 639 -19.90 -24.58 1.27
C PHE A 639 -20.79 -25.27 0.23
N SER A 640 -20.24 -25.74 -0.90
CA SER A 640 -21.02 -26.34 -2.01
C SER A 640 -21.87 -27.52 -1.57
N ASP A 641 -21.37 -28.30 -0.60
CA ASP A 641 -22.02 -29.52 -0.12
C ASP A 641 -23.04 -29.25 1.01
N CYS A 642 -23.31 -27.97 1.31
CA CYS A 642 -24.23 -27.58 2.36
C CYS A 642 -25.67 -28.03 2.03
N SER A 643 -26.33 -28.69 3.00
CA SER A 643 -27.71 -29.19 2.86
C SER A 643 -28.73 -28.10 2.51
N PHE A 644 -28.47 -26.84 2.90
CA PHE A 644 -29.29 -25.69 2.49
C PHE A 644 -29.38 -25.57 0.97
N PHE A 645 -28.25 -25.65 0.25
CA PHE A 645 -28.23 -25.51 -1.20
C PHE A 645 -28.91 -26.69 -1.90
N GLN A 646 -28.74 -27.90 -1.37
CA GLN A 646 -29.39 -29.11 -1.88
C GLN A 646 -30.92 -29.01 -1.77
N GLU A 647 -31.43 -28.51 -0.63
CA GLU A 647 -32.87 -28.33 -0.42
C GLU A 647 -33.44 -27.24 -1.33
N CYS A 648 -32.73 -26.12 -1.48
CA CYS A 648 -33.11 -25.06 -2.42
C CYS A 648 -33.12 -25.55 -3.87
N GLN A 649 -32.07 -26.29 -4.29
CA GLN A 649 -31.96 -26.87 -5.62
C GLN A 649 -33.11 -27.84 -5.91
N LYS A 650 -33.48 -28.66 -4.93
CA LYS A 650 -34.61 -29.59 -5.03
C LYS A 650 -35.94 -28.86 -5.12
N LYS A 651 -36.18 -27.83 -4.30
CA LYS A 651 -37.41 -27.01 -4.34
C LYS A 651 -37.60 -26.32 -5.70
N LEU A 652 -36.50 -25.91 -6.32
CA LEU A 652 -36.50 -25.26 -7.63
C LEU A 652 -36.44 -26.23 -8.82
N GLU A 653 -36.28 -27.53 -8.57
CA GLU A 653 -36.08 -28.55 -9.61
C GLU A 653 -34.90 -28.24 -10.57
N HIS A 654 -33.87 -27.58 -10.05
CA HIS A 654 -32.70 -27.18 -10.83
C HIS A 654 -31.77 -28.37 -11.10
N LYS A 655 -31.45 -28.59 -12.38
CA LYS A 655 -30.52 -29.65 -12.81
C LYS A 655 -29.05 -29.29 -12.56
N LEU A 656 -28.71 -28.00 -12.55
CA LEU A 656 -27.36 -27.50 -12.32
C LEU A 656 -27.21 -26.94 -10.90
N GLY A 657 -25.99 -26.96 -10.37
CA GLY A 657 -25.64 -26.32 -9.10
C GLY A 657 -25.75 -24.79 -9.17
N LEU A 658 -25.89 -24.15 -8.00
CA LEU A 658 -26.04 -22.68 -7.90
C LEU A 658 -24.88 -21.93 -8.57
N ASP A 659 -23.65 -22.44 -8.48
CA ASP A 659 -22.45 -21.89 -9.13
C ASP A 659 -22.61 -21.67 -10.64
N SER A 660 -23.30 -22.59 -11.33
CA SER A 660 -23.59 -22.46 -12.75
C SER A 660 -24.48 -21.24 -13.04
N TYR A 661 -25.44 -20.97 -12.14
CA TYR A 661 -26.30 -19.79 -12.25
C TYR A 661 -25.59 -18.50 -11.83
N LEU A 662 -24.65 -18.56 -10.89
CA LEU A 662 -23.81 -17.42 -10.50
C LEU A 662 -22.85 -16.99 -11.64
N LEU A 663 -22.61 -17.82 -12.65
CA LEU A 663 -21.84 -17.45 -13.84
C LEU A 663 -22.66 -16.72 -14.90
N LYS A 664 -24.00 -16.79 -14.86
CA LYS A 664 -24.89 -16.25 -15.90
C LYS A 664 -24.66 -14.77 -16.19
N PRO A 665 -24.45 -13.86 -15.21
CA PRO A 665 -24.15 -12.47 -15.52
C PRO A 665 -22.89 -12.28 -16.36
N ILE A 666 -21.81 -12.99 -16.05
CA ILE A 666 -20.55 -12.90 -16.81
C ILE A 666 -20.77 -13.44 -18.24
N GLN A 667 -21.47 -14.57 -18.36
CA GLN A 667 -21.82 -15.15 -19.65
C GLN A 667 -22.68 -14.20 -20.47
N ARG A 668 -23.73 -13.60 -19.90
CA ARG A 668 -24.62 -12.68 -20.61
C ARG A 668 -23.87 -11.45 -21.13
N LEU A 669 -23.04 -10.84 -20.28
CA LEU A 669 -22.24 -9.69 -20.68
C LEU A 669 -21.37 -9.98 -21.92
N THR A 670 -20.73 -11.15 -21.96
CA THR A 670 -19.85 -11.55 -23.09
C THR A 670 -20.62 -11.91 -24.37
N LYS A 671 -21.93 -12.21 -24.27
CA LYS A 671 -22.79 -12.54 -25.42
C LYS A 671 -23.30 -11.33 -26.18
N TYR A 672 -23.51 -10.18 -25.52
CA TYR A 672 -24.04 -8.98 -26.19
C TYR A 672 -23.19 -8.52 -27.38
N GLN A 673 -21.87 -8.51 -27.27
CA GLN A 673 -21.01 -8.13 -28.40
C GLN A 673 -21.11 -9.11 -29.58
N LEU A 674 -21.35 -10.40 -29.32
CA LEU A 674 -21.54 -11.40 -30.38
C LEU A 674 -22.88 -11.17 -31.10
N LEU A 675 -23.96 -10.93 -30.36
CA LEU A 675 -25.29 -10.69 -30.91
C LEU A 675 -25.34 -9.38 -31.71
N ILE A 676 -24.72 -8.31 -31.21
CA ILE A 676 -24.60 -7.04 -31.94
C ILE A 676 -23.76 -7.22 -33.21
N LYS A 677 -22.65 -7.97 -33.13
CA LYS A 677 -21.79 -8.24 -34.30
C LYS A 677 -22.52 -9.07 -35.36
N GLU A 678 -23.30 -10.06 -34.95
CA GLU A 678 -24.11 -10.87 -35.86
C GLU A 678 -25.23 -10.03 -36.49
N LEU A 679 -25.86 -9.13 -35.74
CA LEU A 679 -26.85 -8.20 -36.29
C LEU A 679 -26.23 -7.21 -37.29
N LEU A 680 -25.02 -6.70 -36.99
CA LEU A 680 -24.28 -5.79 -37.85
C LEU A 680 -23.92 -6.44 -39.20
N LYS A 681 -23.58 -7.74 -39.20
CA LYS A 681 -23.27 -8.53 -40.41
C LYS A 681 -24.41 -8.51 -41.43
N TYR A 682 -25.67 -8.46 -40.98
CA TYR A 682 -26.86 -8.40 -41.84
C TYR A 682 -27.40 -6.97 -42.04
N SER A 683 -26.75 -5.96 -41.45
CA SER A 683 -27.17 -4.55 -41.46
C SER A 683 -26.23 -3.66 -42.30
N SER A 684 -25.57 -4.23 -43.31
CA SER A 684 -24.74 -3.48 -44.27
C SER A 684 -25.62 -2.48 -45.03
N ASP A 685 -25.28 -1.18 -44.98
CA ASP A 685 -25.90 -0.10 -45.76
C ASP A 685 -27.31 0.39 -45.35
N CYS A 686 -27.76 0.18 -44.09
CA CYS A 686 -29.02 0.72 -43.57
C CYS A 686 -28.86 1.88 -42.56
N GLU A 687 -29.93 2.65 -42.32
CA GLU A 687 -29.98 3.56 -41.16
C GLU A 687 -29.79 2.74 -39.88
N GLY A 688 -28.98 3.23 -38.93
CA GLY A 688 -28.69 2.52 -37.66
C GLY A 688 -27.37 1.73 -37.62
N THR A 689 -26.68 1.51 -38.76
CA THR A 689 -25.41 0.78 -38.80
C THR A 689 -24.31 1.48 -38.00
N SER A 690 -24.30 2.81 -37.97
CA SER A 690 -23.35 3.60 -37.17
C SER A 690 -23.58 3.40 -35.67
N GLU A 691 -24.84 3.41 -35.23
CA GLU A 691 -25.26 3.17 -33.85
C GLU A 691 -24.94 1.74 -33.42
N LEU A 692 -25.16 0.74 -34.28
CA LEU A 692 -24.79 -0.65 -34.02
C LEU A 692 -23.27 -0.82 -33.87
N GLN A 693 -22.49 -0.20 -34.75
CA GLN A 693 -21.02 -0.20 -34.64
C GLN A 693 -20.56 0.49 -33.35
N GLY A 694 -21.20 1.60 -32.99
CA GLY A 694 -20.97 2.30 -31.72
C GLY A 694 -21.29 1.43 -30.51
N ALA A 695 -22.42 0.72 -30.53
CA ALA A 695 -22.83 -0.21 -29.48
C ALA A 695 -21.87 -1.39 -29.33
N LEU A 696 -21.44 -2.00 -30.44
CA LEU A 696 -20.44 -3.08 -30.45
C LEU A 696 -19.14 -2.60 -29.79
N THR A 697 -18.67 -1.43 -30.19
CA THR A 697 -17.47 -0.81 -29.60
C THR A 697 -17.64 -0.56 -28.11
N ALA A 698 -18.79 -0.01 -27.69
CA ALA A 698 -19.09 0.24 -26.29
C ALA A 698 -19.12 -1.03 -25.43
N MET A 699 -19.68 -2.13 -25.94
CA MET A 699 -19.70 -3.41 -25.21
C MET A 699 -18.32 -4.09 -25.17
N LEU A 700 -17.52 -4.00 -26.24
CA LEU A 700 -16.13 -4.46 -26.23
C LEU A 700 -15.26 -3.65 -25.25
N ASP A 701 -15.43 -2.32 -25.22
CA ASP A 701 -14.76 -1.44 -24.26
C ASP A 701 -15.15 -1.78 -22.82
N LEU A 702 -16.43 -2.07 -22.57
CA LEU A 702 -16.89 -2.50 -21.25
C LEU A 702 -16.28 -3.84 -20.85
N LEU A 703 -16.29 -4.85 -21.73
CA LEU A 703 -15.67 -6.15 -21.46
C LEU A 703 -14.18 -6.00 -21.14
N LYS A 704 -13.48 -5.15 -21.89
CA LYS A 704 -12.09 -4.82 -21.62
C LYS A 704 -11.94 -4.14 -20.25
N SER A 705 -12.76 -3.12 -19.95
CA SER A 705 -12.74 -2.39 -18.68
C SER A 705 -12.98 -3.33 -17.49
N VAL A 706 -13.97 -4.22 -17.58
CA VAL A 706 -14.28 -5.21 -16.56
C VAL A 706 -13.11 -6.19 -16.39
N ASN A 707 -12.53 -6.67 -17.50
CA ASN A 707 -11.36 -7.54 -17.44
C ASN A 707 -10.14 -6.84 -16.82
N ASP A 708 -9.89 -5.57 -17.18
CA ASP A 708 -8.79 -4.80 -16.62
C ASP A 708 -9.01 -4.50 -15.12
N SER A 709 -10.26 -4.28 -14.70
CA SER A 709 -10.60 -4.08 -13.29
C SER A 709 -10.49 -5.36 -12.46
N MET A 710 -10.48 -6.55 -13.07
CA MET A 710 -10.11 -7.79 -12.37
C MET A 710 -8.67 -7.77 -11.85
N HIS A 711 -7.78 -6.93 -12.40
CA HIS A 711 -6.43 -6.74 -11.85
C HIS A 711 -6.39 -5.74 -10.69
N GLN A 712 -7.39 -4.86 -10.58
CA GLN A 712 -7.50 -3.88 -9.50
C GLN A 712 -7.70 -4.54 -8.13
N ILE A 713 -8.49 -5.61 -8.05
CA ILE A 713 -8.72 -6.33 -6.78
C ILE A 713 -7.43 -6.93 -6.19
N SER A 714 -6.41 -7.11 -7.03
CA SER A 714 -5.09 -7.62 -6.64
C SER A 714 -4.12 -6.50 -6.25
N ILE A 715 -4.53 -5.23 -6.26
CA ILE A 715 -3.71 -4.10 -5.80
C ILE A 715 -3.73 -4.04 -4.27
N THR A 716 -2.55 -4.11 -3.66
CA THR A 716 -2.36 -4.05 -2.20
C THR A 716 -1.59 -2.80 -1.77
N GLY A 717 -1.88 -2.27 -0.58
CA GLY A 717 -1.14 -1.15 0.02
C GLY A 717 -1.52 0.25 -0.45
N TYR A 718 -2.58 0.41 -1.26
CA TYR A 718 -3.14 1.73 -1.58
C TYR A 718 -3.93 2.27 -0.37
N LYS A 719 -3.64 3.51 0.05
CA LYS A 719 -4.33 4.19 1.16
C LYS A 719 -5.41 5.12 0.62
N GLY A 720 -6.61 4.58 0.42
CA GLY A 720 -7.78 5.29 -0.11
C GLY A 720 -8.74 4.32 -0.80
N ASP A 721 -9.88 4.81 -1.25
CA ASP A 721 -10.77 4.03 -2.09
C ASP A 721 -10.28 4.09 -3.55
N ILE A 722 -9.94 2.95 -4.14
CA ILE A 722 -9.48 2.86 -5.52
C ILE A 722 -10.63 3.20 -6.48
N CYS A 723 -11.88 2.93 -6.09
CA CYS A 723 -13.07 3.22 -6.89
C CYS A 723 -13.22 4.73 -7.16
N GLU A 724 -12.73 5.60 -6.29
CA GLU A 724 -12.77 7.06 -6.49
C GLU A 724 -11.87 7.57 -7.63
N LEU A 725 -10.92 6.74 -8.09
CA LEU A 725 -10.03 7.08 -9.21
C LEU A 725 -10.73 7.04 -10.58
N GLY A 726 -11.96 6.51 -10.62
CA GLY A 726 -12.73 6.30 -11.84
C GLY A 726 -12.46 4.92 -12.45
N ARG A 727 -12.81 4.74 -13.72
CA ARG A 727 -12.64 3.45 -14.41
C ARG A 727 -11.17 3.20 -14.76
N VAL A 728 -10.77 1.92 -14.76
CA VAL A 728 -9.49 1.48 -15.34
C VAL A 728 -9.60 1.49 -16.85
N LEU A 729 -8.79 2.31 -17.51
CA LEU A 729 -8.77 2.45 -18.97
C LEU A 729 -7.73 1.53 -19.61
N MET A 730 -6.58 1.36 -18.95
CA MET A 730 -5.50 0.48 -19.38
C MET A 730 -4.70 -0.04 -18.20
N GLN A 731 -4.15 -1.24 -18.33
CA GLN A 731 -3.08 -1.73 -17.47
C GLN A 731 -1.97 -2.43 -18.27
N GLY A 732 -0.79 -2.55 -17.69
CA GLY A 732 0.33 -3.23 -18.32
C GLY A 732 1.63 -3.15 -17.53
N SER A 733 2.58 -4.02 -17.89
CA SER A 733 3.92 -4.06 -17.29
C SER A 733 4.94 -3.32 -18.15
N PHE A 734 5.77 -2.48 -17.53
CA PHE A 734 6.71 -1.59 -18.18
C PHE A 734 8.05 -1.52 -17.45
N SER A 735 9.10 -1.29 -18.22
CA SER A 735 10.40 -0.84 -17.73
C SER A 735 10.35 0.69 -17.54
N VAL A 736 10.51 1.16 -16.30
CA VAL A 736 10.36 2.57 -15.94
C VAL A 736 11.64 3.12 -15.31
N TRP A 737 12.15 4.23 -15.85
CA TRP A 737 13.19 5.06 -15.23
C TRP A 737 12.55 6.32 -14.67
N ILE A 738 13.05 6.81 -13.54
CA ILE A 738 12.54 8.01 -12.88
C ILE A 738 13.68 9.05 -12.86
N SER A 739 13.37 10.32 -13.08
CA SER A 739 14.26 11.48 -12.92
C SER A 739 13.53 12.57 -12.15
N HIS A 740 14.20 13.28 -11.23
CA HIS A 740 13.60 14.38 -10.46
C HIS A 740 14.40 15.67 -10.66
N LYS A 741 13.74 16.79 -10.95
CA LYS A 741 14.41 18.05 -11.34
C LYS A 741 14.91 18.92 -10.18
N ARG A 742 14.54 18.67 -8.92
CA ARG A 742 15.01 19.46 -7.75
C ARG A 742 15.21 18.60 -6.49
N GLY A 743 16.43 18.61 -5.97
CA GLY A 743 16.81 18.06 -4.67
C GLY A 743 18.28 17.65 -4.61
N PRO A 744 18.92 17.55 -3.42
CA PRO A 744 20.31 17.12 -3.21
C PRO A 744 20.54 15.62 -3.52
N THR A 745 19.73 15.06 -4.42
CA THR A 745 19.63 13.67 -4.84
C THR A 745 20.33 13.43 -6.17
N ARG A 746 21.48 14.08 -6.41
CA ARG A 746 22.37 13.69 -7.53
C ARG A 746 22.85 12.24 -7.40
N MET A 747 22.90 11.68 -6.19
CA MET A 747 23.29 10.29 -5.99
C MET A 747 22.24 9.27 -6.47
N LYS A 748 20.96 9.64 -6.59
CA LYS A 748 19.95 8.75 -7.17
C LYS A 748 20.09 8.61 -8.70
N GLU A 749 20.98 9.37 -9.34
CA GLU A 749 21.22 9.32 -10.78
C GLU A 749 22.28 8.29 -11.20
N LEU A 750 23.23 7.90 -10.34
CA LEU A 750 24.19 6.84 -10.70
C LEU A 750 23.61 5.41 -10.58
N ALA A 751 22.64 5.19 -9.68
CA ALA A 751 22.02 3.88 -9.47
C ALA A 751 20.89 3.51 -10.47
N ARG A 752 20.55 4.38 -11.43
CA ARG A 752 19.38 4.20 -12.32
C ARG A 752 19.71 3.87 -13.78
N PHE A 753 20.82 3.20 -14.08
CA PHE A 753 20.96 2.59 -15.40
C PHE A 753 20.03 1.37 -15.59
N LYS A 754 19.62 0.71 -14.49
CA LYS A 754 18.68 -0.42 -14.54
C LYS A 754 17.22 0.07 -14.43
N PRO A 755 16.36 -0.18 -15.43
CA PRO A 755 14.94 0.15 -15.33
C PRO A 755 14.26 -0.60 -14.19
N MET A 756 13.33 0.07 -13.51
CA MET A 756 12.45 -0.58 -12.55
C MET A 756 11.29 -1.24 -13.29
N GLN A 757 10.99 -2.50 -12.99
CA GLN A 757 9.75 -3.11 -13.45
C GLN A 757 8.56 -2.54 -12.66
N ARG A 758 7.60 -1.95 -13.38
CA ARG A 758 6.36 -1.41 -12.81
C ARG A 758 5.17 -1.88 -13.62
N HIS A 759 4.11 -2.24 -12.91
CA HIS A 759 2.81 -2.43 -13.49
C HIS A 759 2.03 -1.13 -13.33
N LEU A 760 1.62 -0.54 -14.44
CA LEU A 760 0.91 0.73 -14.49
C LEU A 760 -0.59 0.46 -14.64
N PHE A 761 -1.41 1.16 -13.86
CA PHE A 761 -2.87 1.19 -14.00
C PHE A 761 -3.31 2.61 -14.31
N LEU A 762 -3.80 2.83 -15.54
CA LEU A 762 -4.32 4.11 -15.98
C LEU A 762 -5.80 4.20 -15.66
N TYR A 763 -6.15 5.07 -14.73
CA TYR A 763 -7.51 5.45 -14.38
C TYR A 763 -7.91 6.76 -15.05
N GLU A 764 -9.21 7.04 -15.10
CA GLU A 764 -9.74 8.31 -15.60
C GLU A 764 -9.16 9.53 -14.85
N ARG A 765 -8.91 9.41 -13.54
CA ARG A 765 -8.47 10.53 -12.68
C ARG A 765 -7.04 10.37 -12.16
N ALA A 766 -6.44 9.20 -12.27
CA ALA A 766 -5.09 8.95 -11.79
C ALA A 766 -4.32 7.90 -12.61
N LEU A 767 -3.01 7.86 -12.45
CA LEU A 767 -2.15 6.79 -12.94
C LEU A 767 -1.45 6.15 -11.73
N LEU A 768 -1.75 4.89 -11.44
CA LEU A 768 -1.11 4.14 -10.37
C LEU A 768 0.10 3.38 -10.87
N LEU A 769 1.19 3.43 -10.09
CA LEU A 769 2.40 2.67 -10.29
C LEU A 769 2.47 1.60 -9.21
N CYS A 770 2.50 0.33 -9.63
CA CYS A 770 2.58 -0.83 -8.74
C CYS A 770 3.83 -1.67 -9.05
N LYS A 771 4.31 -2.44 -8.07
CA LYS A 771 5.29 -3.51 -8.25
C LYS A 771 4.54 -4.84 -8.30
N ARG A 772 4.60 -5.54 -9.42
CA ARG A 772 4.06 -6.91 -9.53
C ARG A 772 4.83 -7.83 -8.56
N ARG A 773 4.09 -8.63 -7.81
CA ARG A 773 4.58 -9.69 -6.93
C ARG A 773 4.11 -11.02 -7.51
N GLU A 774 4.98 -12.01 -7.43
CA GLU A 774 4.60 -13.41 -7.63
C GLU A 774 4.58 -14.04 -6.23
N GLU A 775 3.43 -14.56 -5.82
CA GLU A 775 3.32 -15.29 -4.54
C GLU A 775 3.79 -16.72 -4.75
N HIS A 776 4.82 -17.13 -4.01
CA HIS A 776 5.33 -18.50 -3.95
C HIS A 776 4.64 -19.28 -2.81
N GLY A 777 3.32 -19.47 -2.89
CA GLY A 777 2.54 -20.28 -1.94
C GLY A 777 1.89 -21.49 -2.61
N ASP A 778 1.66 -22.56 -1.85
CA ASP A 778 1.04 -23.84 -2.27
C ASP A 778 -0.49 -23.74 -2.57
N GLY A 779 -0.99 -22.56 -2.95
CA GLY A 779 -2.38 -22.32 -3.31
C GLY A 779 -2.65 -22.52 -4.81
N ILE A 780 -3.83 -23.07 -5.13
CA ILE A 780 -4.27 -23.36 -6.52
C ILE A 780 -4.51 -22.08 -7.36
N ASP A 781 -4.73 -20.91 -6.73
CA ASP A 781 -4.99 -19.64 -7.43
C ASP A 781 -3.73 -18.76 -7.55
N LYS A 782 -2.97 -18.97 -8.62
CA LYS A 782 -1.78 -18.18 -9.01
C LYS A 782 -2.14 -16.80 -9.57
N THR A 783 -2.93 -16.00 -8.85
CA THR A 783 -3.23 -14.63 -9.30
C THR A 783 -2.09 -13.67 -8.92
N PRO A 784 -1.52 -12.90 -9.87
CA PRO A 784 -0.44 -11.98 -9.56
C PRO A 784 -0.95 -10.83 -8.69
N SER A 785 -0.26 -10.54 -7.58
CA SER A 785 -0.57 -9.41 -6.71
C SER A 785 0.26 -8.17 -7.07
N TYR A 786 -0.29 -6.96 -6.84
CA TYR A 786 0.30 -5.70 -7.25
C TYR A 786 0.50 -4.77 -6.05
N SER A 787 1.73 -4.65 -5.55
CA SER A 787 2.01 -3.73 -4.43
C SER A 787 2.06 -2.28 -4.92
N PHE A 788 1.17 -1.44 -4.42
CA PHE A 788 1.15 0.00 -4.69
C PHE A 788 2.50 0.68 -4.38
N LYS A 789 2.92 1.63 -5.23
CA LYS A 789 4.15 2.41 -5.07
C LYS A 789 3.93 3.91 -5.19
N HIS A 790 3.15 4.37 -6.18
CA HIS A 790 2.93 5.79 -6.41
C HIS A 790 1.62 6.06 -7.14
N CYS A 791 1.05 7.24 -6.96
CA CYS A 791 -0.18 7.69 -7.62
C CYS A 791 0.05 9.07 -8.22
N LEU A 792 -0.15 9.20 -9.54
CA LEU A 792 -0.06 10.47 -10.26
C LEU A 792 -1.47 10.94 -10.61
N LYS A 793 -1.90 12.08 -10.06
CA LYS A 793 -3.21 12.66 -10.42
C LYS A 793 -3.17 13.18 -11.85
N MET A 794 -4.13 12.78 -12.69
CA MET A 794 -4.12 13.12 -14.11
C MET A 794 -4.15 14.65 -14.36
N THR A 795 -4.64 15.43 -13.41
CA THR A 795 -4.67 16.91 -13.46
C THR A 795 -3.30 17.58 -13.54
N ALA A 796 -2.24 16.89 -13.11
CA ALA A 796 -0.87 17.40 -13.11
C ALA A 796 0.09 16.53 -13.94
N VAL A 797 -0.44 15.59 -14.72
CA VAL A 797 0.31 14.73 -15.63
C VAL A 797 0.46 15.40 -16.99
N GLY A 798 1.62 15.23 -17.60
CA GLY A 798 1.82 15.46 -19.03
C GLY A 798 2.71 14.40 -19.65
N ILE A 799 2.81 14.41 -20.98
CA ILE A 799 3.48 13.36 -21.75
C ILE A 799 4.53 13.92 -22.72
N THR A 800 5.57 13.14 -23.02
CA THR A 800 6.49 13.36 -24.15
C THR A 800 6.51 12.08 -24.99
N GLU A 801 6.13 12.17 -26.26
CA GLU A 801 5.86 10.97 -27.06
C GLU A 801 7.13 10.32 -27.62
N ASN A 802 8.12 11.14 -27.96
CA ASN A 802 9.31 10.72 -28.67
C ASN A 802 10.55 10.95 -27.82
N ILE A 803 11.28 9.87 -27.56
CA ILE A 803 12.57 9.88 -26.87
C ILE A 803 13.64 9.41 -27.86
N LYS A 804 14.77 10.11 -27.93
CA LYS A 804 15.88 9.72 -28.80
C LYS A 804 16.46 8.37 -28.35
N GLY A 805 16.69 7.48 -29.31
CA GLY A 805 17.39 6.20 -29.10
C GLY A 805 16.51 4.95 -28.96
N ASP A 806 15.22 5.05 -28.62
CA ASP A 806 14.30 3.89 -28.60
C ASP A 806 12.85 4.30 -28.90
N VAL A 807 12.32 3.82 -30.02
CA VAL A 807 10.97 4.13 -30.52
C VAL A 807 9.85 3.61 -29.60
N ARG A 808 10.15 2.64 -28.72
CA ARG A 808 9.19 2.08 -27.74
C ARG A 808 9.11 2.89 -26.44
N LYS A 809 9.93 3.93 -26.28
CA LYS A 809 9.94 4.77 -25.09
C LYS A 809 9.11 6.03 -25.25
N PHE A 810 8.48 6.45 -24.16
CA PHE A 810 7.78 7.73 -24.01
C PHE A 810 7.95 8.23 -22.57
N GLU A 811 7.75 9.53 -22.32
CA GLU A 811 7.83 10.10 -20.98
C GLU A 811 6.43 10.42 -20.45
N ILE A 812 6.24 10.18 -19.16
CA ILE A 812 5.16 10.73 -18.36
C ILE A 812 5.81 11.64 -17.35
N TRP A 813 5.47 12.92 -17.34
CA TRP A 813 6.02 13.89 -16.40
C TRP A 813 4.91 14.45 -15.52
N TYR A 814 5.26 14.82 -14.29
CA TYR A 814 4.32 15.27 -13.27
C TYR A 814 4.73 16.62 -12.69
N SER A 815 3.75 17.46 -12.34
CA SER A 815 3.95 18.76 -11.67
C SER A 815 5.01 19.63 -12.36
N GLY A 816 4.82 19.94 -13.66
CA GLY A 816 5.76 20.79 -14.39
C GLY A 816 7.14 20.15 -14.64
N ARG A 817 7.20 18.82 -14.79
CA ARG A 817 8.43 18.01 -14.93
C ARG A 817 9.31 17.96 -13.68
N GLU A 818 8.75 18.17 -12.49
CA GLU A 818 9.43 17.89 -11.23
C GLU A 818 9.78 16.40 -11.09
N GLU A 819 8.87 15.52 -11.52
CA GLU A 819 9.10 14.10 -11.68
C GLU A 819 8.94 13.72 -13.16
N VAL A 820 9.87 12.94 -13.71
CA VAL A 820 9.84 12.44 -15.09
C VAL A 820 10.02 10.93 -15.07
N TYR A 821 9.04 10.23 -15.63
CA TYR A 821 9.01 8.78 -15.77
C TYR A 821 9.24 8.44 -17.24
N VAL A 822 10.41 7.90 -17.58
CA VAL A 822 10.67 7.31 -18.89
C VAL A 822 10.09 5.90 -18.87
N VAL A 823 9.09 5.63 -19.71
CA VAL A 823 8.37 4.36 -19.79
C VAL A 823 8.73 3.67 -21.11
N GLN A 824 9.25 2.44 -21.05
CA GLN A 824 9.47 1.60 -22.21
C GLN A 824 8.38 0.53 -22.29
N ALA A 825 7.59 0.59 -23.36
CA ALA A 825 6.58 -0.40 -23.67
C ALA A 825 7.19 -1.69 -24.25
N PRO A 826 6.51 -2.85 -24.13
CA PRO A 826 6.95 -4.10 -24.74
C PRO A 826 7.00 -4.01 -26.27
N SER A 827 6.05 -3.29 -26.88
CA SER A 827 5.98 -3.06 -28.33
C SER A 827 5.57 -1.62 -28.67
N VAL A 828 5.73 -1.22 -29.93
CA VAL A 828 5.36 0.12 -30.41
C VAL A 828 3.84 0.29 -30.38
N GLU A 829 3.09 -0.76 -30.68
CA GLU A 829 1.62 -0.78 -30.66
C GLU A 829 1.10 -0.51 -29.25
N VAL A 830 1.71 -1.13 -28.23
CA VAL A 830 1.36 -0.89 -26.82
C VAL A 830 1.68 0.56 -26.43
N LYS A 831 2.84 1.09 -26.81
CA LYS A 831 3.15 2.51 -26.61
C LYS A 831 2.09 3.42 -27.23
N MET A 832 1.71 3.17 -28.48
CA MET A 832 0.74 4.01 -29.20
C MET A 832 -0.65 3.93 -28.57
N ALA A 833 -1.08 2.75 -28.12
CA ALA A 833 -2.34 2.58 -27.39
C ALA A 833 -2.36 3.40 -26.09
N TRP A 834 -1.27 3.34 -25.30
CA TRP A 834 -1.13 4.12 -24.06
C TRP A 834 -1.11 5.63 -24.31
N LEU A 835 -0.37 6.09 -25.32
CA LEU A 835 -0.34 7.51 -25.68
C LEU A 835 -1.71 8.01 -26.13
N ASN A 836 -2.47 7.20 -26.88
CA ASN A 836 -3.82 7.58 -27.32
C ASN A 836 -4.79 7.74 -26.15
N GLU A 837 -4.78 6.83 -25.18
CA GLU A 837 -5.64 6.97 -23.98
C GLU A 837 -5.21 8.14 -23.09
N LEU A 838 -3.91 8.31 -22.85
CA LEU A 838 -3.41 9.47 -22.11
C LEU A 838 -3.80 10.79 -22.79
N ARG A 839 -3.72 10.89 -24.11
CA ARG A 839 -4.17 12.06 -24.88
C ARG A 839 -5.67 12.31 -24.73
N LYS A 840 -6.51 11.26 -24.76
CA LYS A 840 -7.96 11.39 -24.57
C LYS A 840 -8.29 12.03 -23.22
N ILE A 841 -7.66 11.55 -22.14
CA ILE A 841 -7.85 12.09 -20.78
C ILE A 841 -7.39 13.56 -20.72
N LEU A 842 -6.17 13.84 -21.18
CA LEU A 842 -5.61 15.20 -21.14
C LEU A 842 -6.42 16.19 -21.99
N THR A 843 -6.92 15.76 -23.15
CA THR A 843 -7.80 16.57 -24.02
C THR A 843 -9.15 16.82 -23.35
N HIS A 844 -9.73 15.82 -22.70
CA HIS A 844 -10.98 15.97 -21.96
C HIS A 844 -10.85 16.95 -20.79
N GLN A 845 -9.75 16.87 -20.04
CA GLN A 845 -9.45 17.83 -18.96
C GLN A 845 -9.25 19.26 -19.48
N GLN A 846 -8.56 19.44 -20.60
CA GLN A 846 -8.43 20.76 -21.23
C GLN A 846 -9.78 21.32 -21.68
N LYS A 847 -10.70 20.50 -22.19
CA LYS A 847 -12.06 20.92 -22.55
C LYS A 847 -12.86 21.36 -21.32
N LEU A 848 -12.78 20.62 -20.21
CA LEU A 848 -13.41 20.99 -18.93
C LEU A 848 -12.86 22.32 -18.38
N LEU A 849 -11.54 22.51 -18.39
CA LEU A 849 -10.89 23.75 -17.94
C LEU A 849 -11.25 24.95 -18.82
N ARG A 850 -11.34 24.76 -20.15
CA ARG A 850 -11.81 25.80 -21.08
C ARG A 850 -13.29 26.12 -20.90
N GLY A 851 -14.13 25.12 -20.60
CA GLY A 851 -15.54 25.31 -20.27
C GLY A 851 -15.74 26.15 -19.01
N LEU A 852 -14.95 25.87 -17.96
CA LEU A 852 -14.93 26.62 -16.70
C LEU A 852 -14.38 28.05 -16.87
N CYS A 853 -13.37 28.26 -17.72
CA CYS A 853 -12.90 29.61 -18.06
C CYS A 853 -13.97 30.41 -18.82
N LYS A 854 -14.65 29.80 -19.81
CA LYS A 854 -15.77 30.46 -20.50
C LYS A 854 -16.92 30.82 -19.57
N GLN A 855 -17.21 30.00 -18.56
CA GLN A 855 -18.22 30.32 -17.53
C GLN A 855 -17.77 31.43 -16.58
N LYS A 856 -16.48 31.50 -16.25
CA LYS A 856 -15.92 32.59 -15.43
C LYS A 856 -15.83 33.91 -16.19
N ASP A 857 -15.50 33.89 -17.48
CA ASP A 857 -15.47 35.08 -18.32
C ASP A 857 -16.90 35.65 -18.48
N VAL A 858 -17.91 34.81 -18.68
CA VAL A 858 -19.32 35.25 -18.72
C VAL A 858 -19.79 35.83 -17.38
N ASN A 859 -19.38 35.25 -16.24
CA ASN A 859 -19.69 35.79 -14.91
C ASN A 859 -18.83 37.00 -14.50
N SER A 860 -17.86 37.41 -15.30
CA SER A 860 -17.09 38.66 -15.10
C SER A 860 -17.60 39.81 -15.97
N PHE A 861 -18.56 39.53 -16.86
CA PHE A 861 -19.26 40.49 -17.70
C PHE A 861 -20.74 40.71 -17.29
N VAL A 862 -21.16 40.15 -16.15
CA VAL A 862 -22.41 40.45 -15.43
C VAL A 862 -22.03 41.01 -14.08
#